data_AF-K8WJT6-F1
#
_entry.id   AF-K8WJT6-F1
#
_cell.length_a   1.000
_cell.length_b   1.000
_cell.length_c   1.000
_cell.angle_alpha   90.00
_cell.angle_beta   90.00
_cell.angle_gamma   90.00
#
_symmetry.space_group_name_H-M   'P 1'
#
loop_
_entity.id
_entity.type
_entity.pdbx_description
1 polymer ?
#
loop_
_entity_poly.entity_id
_entity_poly.type
_entity_poly.pdbx_seq_one_letter_code
_entity_poly.pdbx_strand_id
1 'polypeptide(L)'
;MPNSVINALTQTVKNAVSHARYHLAVQDCPDFLDVLSFESEEALSQPWRYEVTVTCTNVHITPEQMLLKPGTFTYQTPLLPGFPNQSIRTVYGVISEFKHLKTSTDETRYSLVLMPRIALLQYTKRSEVYLNQSVMEVVEKVLRRHGLEGADFEFQLSREYPVRELITQWRETDLAFIQRLLAEVGIYWRMEMDTQLELDKVIFHDAQEHYLFGVSLPYRHESGMSDNGQDSVWGLQISHQVVSEGVAIRDYNYRQALTPQDSTEAISGFEGVTTGEVYHYAEPFLTVGDIATSESGAFFAQLRHERILNAQSWVSGHSTSPMLAPGQVLEISGVFPQLAKDGVLITQIRHWGARDSSLQVQFTGQLYREALCFRAPLLTRPVIAGTLPARVESSEKSDSYAWLDEFGRYRVKLDFDREQSEAGFAYLWLRLAKPYAGDTYGWHAPLLDGTEVSVQFDGGDLDRPYIAYAQHDSEHPDHVTRDNHTRNVLRTPTNNKLRMEDKRQEEHIKLATEYGKTQLNLGHLVNAQREQRGAGFELRTDEHGSIRAGKGLFISADEQSKAQGDVLDMTQAVQQLQQANQQMQTLSQTAEKASALAADVQSQIDLLDSRLQQLQSAVLLASAPQGIALTSGEHLQLNSLGNTMVNAGQHLDMGAMQNLSVAVEKALGLFAHKEEVKIIANQGAVEISAQHNTMDLFAQQQITITSSEDEIVISTPHTLTLNGGGSYLKLSGQGVEHGSSGDYIIKAANYLVPGSGSDIACETLQFDVTDIETQKLVSNRALHD
;
A
#
# COMPACT_ATOMS: atom_id res chain seq x y z
N MET A 1 30.73 30.61 -68.97
CA MET A 1 29.65 31.31 -68.24
C MET A 1 28.71 30.24 -67.70
N PRO A 2 28.59 30.02 -66.39
CA PRO A 2 27.71 28.99 -65.87
C PRO A 2 26.23 29.41 -66.07
N ASN A 3 25.37 28.44 -66.41
CA ASN A 3 23.94 28.63 -66.69
C ASN A 3 23.17 29.35 -65.55
N SER A 4 23.72 29.39 -64.33
CA SER A 4 23.16 30.12 -63.19
C SER A 4 23.11 31.64 -63.40
N VAL A 5 24.10 32.23 -64.07
CA VAL A 5 24.18 33.69 -64.29
C VAL A 5 23.20 34.14 -65.37
N ILE A 6 23.01 33.31 -66.40
CA ILE A 6 22.05 33.58 -67.49
C ILE A 6 20.61 33.39 -67.00
N ASN A 7 20.33 32.36 -66.18
CA ASN A 7 19.02 32.18 -65.57
C ASN A 7 18.68 33.34 -64.62
N ALA A 8 19.63 33.76 -63.77
CA ALA A 8 19.45 34.93 -62.91
C ALA A 8 19.17 36.21 -63.72
N LEU A 9 19.96 36.50 -64.76
CA LEU A 9 19.74 37.66 -65.65
C LEU A 9 18.39 37.60 -66.38
N THR A 10 17.93 36.42 -66.79
CA THR A 10 16.65 36.25 -67.49
C THR A 10 15.46 36.41 -66.53
N GLN A 11 15.60 35.95 -65.28
CA GLN A 11 14.65 36.19 -64.20
C GLN A 11 14.59 37.68 -63.84
N THR A 12 15.74 38.36 -63.73
CA THR A 12 15.80 39.81 -63.47
C THR A 12 15.14 40.61 -64.60
N VAL A 13 15.36 40.25 -65.87
CA VAL A 13 14.75 40.94 -67.02
C VAL A 13 13.25 40.68 -67.12
N LYS A 14 12.76 39.46 -66.82
CA LYS A 14 11.31 39.19 -66.76
C LYS A 14 10.64 39.89 -65.56
N ASN A 15 11.32 39.96 -64.42
CA ASN A 15 10.87 40.70 -63.25
C ASN A 15 10.82 42.22 -63.49
N ALA A 16 11.75 42.76 -64.28
CA ALA A 16 11.85 44.20 -64.57
C ALA A 16 10.82 44.74 -65.59
N VAL A 17 10.04 43.88 -66.25
CA VAL A 17 9.05 44.28 -67.29
C VAL A 17 7.60 44.03 -66.83
N SER A 18 7.40 43.42 -65.66
CA SER A 18 6.06 43.09 -65.17
C SER A 18 5.44 44.26 -64.37
N HIS A 19 4.20 44.61 -64.70
CA HIS A 19 3.37 45.52 -63.89
C HIS A 19 2.72 44.78 -62.69
N ALA A 20 3.22 43.59 -62.33
CA ALA A 20 2.62 42.74 -61.32
C ALA A 20 2.79 43.36 -59.92
N ARG A 21 1.67 43.54 -59.21
CA ARG A 21 1.64 44.08 -57.84
C ARG A 21 2.05 43.06 -56.78
N TYR A 22 2.10 41.78 -57.17
CA TYR A 22 2.40 40.65 -56.29
C TYR A 22 3.45 39.77 -56.97
N HIS A 23 4.44 39.34 -56.21
CA HIS A 23 5.50 38.46 -56.69
C HIS A 23 5.63 37.24 -55.76
N LEU A 24 5.70 36.05 -56.34
CA LEU A 24 6.02 34.82 -55.62
C LEU A 24 7.33 34.25 -56.16
N ALA A 25 8.29 34.02 -55.28
CA ALA A 25 9.50 33.27 -55.59
C ALA A 25 9.57 32.02 -54.70
N VAL A 26 10.06 30.92 -55.26
CA VAL A 26 10.34 29.68 -54.52
C VAL A 26 11.81 29.34 -54.76
N GLN A 27 12.54 29.06 -53.68
CA GLN A 27 13.95 28.73 -53.74
C GLN A 27 14.19 27.50 -54.63
N ASP A 28 15.24 27.56 -55.44
CA ASP A 28 15.61 26.54 -56.43
C ASP A 28 14.59 26.31 -57.57
N CYS A 29 13.52 27.12 -57.66
CA CYS A 29 12.61 27.10 -58.80
C CYS A 29 13.14 28.02 -59.91
N PRO A 30 13.53 27.48 -61.09
CA PRO A 30 14.01 28.29 -62.21
C PRO A 30 12.86 28.95 -63.01
N ASP A 31 11.63 28.50 -62.77
CA ASP A 31 10.46 28.93 -63.53
C ASP A 31 9.89 30.25 -62.99
N PHE A 32 9.42 31.10 -63.90
CA PHE A 32 8.73 32.33 -63.53
C PHE A 32 7.29 32.01 -63.13
N LEU A 33 6.95 32.27 -61.87
CA LEU A 33 5.63 32.09 -61.29
C LEU A 33 4.89 33.44 -61.28
N ASP A 34 4.05 33.68 -62.28
CA ASP A 34 3.30 34.93 -62.40
C ASP A 34 2.01 34.85 -61.55
N VAL A 35 1.88 35.71 -60.53
CA VAL A 35 0.74 35.67 -59.61
C VAL A 35 -0.54 36.06 -60.35
N LEU A 36 -1.53 35.17 -60.33
CA LEU A 36 -2.87 35.40 -60.87
C LEU A 36 -3.79 35.98 -59.79
N SER A 37 -3.80 35.34 -58.63
CA SER A 37 -4.56 35.75 -57.45
C SER A 37 -3.96 35.16 -56.18
N PHE A 38 -4.25 35.78 -55.05
CA PHE A 38 -3.91 35.23 -53.75
C PHE A 38 -4.97 35.57 -52.73
N GLU A 39 -5.04 34.74 -51.70
CA GLU A 39 -5.77 34.97 -50.46
C GLU A 39 -4.84 34.65 -49.31
N SER A 40 -4.81 35.50 -48.28
CA SER A 40 -4.04 35.26 -47.08
C SER A 40 -4.83 35.53 -45.83
N GLU A 41 -4.46 34.81 -44.77
CA GLU A 41 -4.99 34.95 -43.43
C GLU A 41 -3.84 34.94 -42.43
N GLU A 42 -3.79 35.95 -41.56
CA GLU A 42 -2.83 36.04 -40.46
C GLU A 42 -3.59 36.38 -39.18
N ALA A 43 -3.24 35.77 -38.06
CA ALA A 43 -3.87 36.05 -36.78
C ALA A 43 -2.90 35.90 -35.60
N LEU A 44 -3.21 36.57 -34.48
CA LEU A 44 -2.49 36.35 -33.24
C LEU A 44 -2.67 34.90 -32.78
N SER A 45 -1.56 34.32 -32.34
CA SER A 45 -1.47 32.94 -31.86
C SER A 45 -1.88 31.84 -32.85
N GLN A 46 -1.94 32.14 -34.14
CA GLN A 46 -2.24 31.17 -35.22
C GLN A 46 -1.23 31.33 -36.37
N PRO A 47 -0.71 30.23 -36.95
CA PRO A 47 0.14 30.32 -38.12
C PRO A 47 -0.60 31.01 -39.27
N TRP A 48 0.05 31.95 -39.95
CA TRP A 48 -0.51 32.54 -41.15
C TRP A 48 -0.54 31.55 -42.31
N ARG A 49 -1.39 31.80 -43.30
CA ARG A 49 -1.54 30.98 -44.52
C ARG A 49 -1.74 31.87 -45.73
N TYR A 50 -0.93 31.68 -46.77
CA TYR A 50 -1.04 32.38 -48.06
C TYR A 50 -1.31 31.36 -49.16
N GLU A 51 -2.51 31.39 -49.75
CA GLU A 51 -2.86 30.59 -50.92
C GLU A 51 -2.68 31.43 -52.17
N VAL A 52 -1.71 31.04 -53.01
CA VAL A 52 -1.30 31.80 -54.19
C VAL A 52 -1.55 30.97 -55.44
N THR A 53 -2.41 31.47 -56.32
CA THR A 53 -2.59 30.92 -57.66
C THR A 53 -1.67 31.62 -58.63
N VAL A 54 -0.88 30.84 -59.38
CA VAL A 54 0.10 31.34 -60.34
C VAL A 54 -0.11 30.77 -61.74
N THR A 55 0.28 31.52 -62.75
CA THR A 55 0.39 31.09 -64.14
C THR A 55 1.87 30.88 -64.50
N CYS A 56 2.19 29.75 -65.11
CA CYS A 56 3.55 29.42 -65.52
C CYS A 56 3.56 28.76 -66.90
N THR A 57 4.57 29.03 -67.73
CA THR A 57 4.74 28.40 -69.04
C THR A 57 5.21 26.95 -68.96
N ASN A 58 5.84 26.55 -67.84
CA ASN A 58 6.27 25.17 -67.63
C ASN A 58 5.11 24.30 -67.11
N VAL A 59 4.80 23.25 -67.86
CA VAL A 59 3.72 22.28 -67.58
C VAL A 59 4.19 21.10 -66.70
N HIS A 60 5.49 21.02 -66.41
CA HIS A 60 6.14 19.87 -65.75
C HIS A 60 6.78 20.23 -64.41
N ILE A 61 6.25 21.23 -63.70
CA ILE A 61 6.70 21.52 -62.33
C ILE A 61 6.29 20.36 -61.43
N THR A 62 7.26 19.76 -60.74
CA THR A 62 7.02 18.61 -59.87
C THR A 62 6.83 19.04 -58.41
N PRO A 63 6.14 18.24 -57.58
CA PRO A 63 5.99 18.53 -56.15
C PRO A 63 7.34 18.66 -55.42
N GLU A 64 8.36 17.89 -55.79
CA GLU A 64 9.68 17.91 -55.15
C GLU A 64 10.44 19.22 -55.39
N GLN A 65 10.11 19.95 -56.46
CA GLN A 65 10.66 21.27 -56.73
C GLN A 65 10.02 22.37 -55.89
N MET A 66 8.86 22.11 -55.29
CA MET A 66 8.03 23.10 -54.62
C MET A 66 7.89 22.84 -53.12
N LEU A 67 7.46 21.64 -52.72
CA LEU A 67 7.14 21.31 -51.34
C LEU A 67 8.37 21.41 -50.43
N LEU A 68 8.17 21.98 -49.24
CA LEU A 68 9.18 22.23 -48.21
C LEU A 68 10.34 23.15 -48.65
N LYS A 69 10.24 23.79 -49.81
CA LYS A 69 11.18 24.82 -50.25
C LYS A 69 10.82 26.18 -49.64
N PRO A 70 11.82 26.97 -49.22
CA PRO A 70 11.58 28.36 -48.84
C PRO A 70 10.93 29.14 -49.97
N GLY A 71 9.90 29.91 -49.63
CA GLY A 71 9.16 30.74 -50.56
C GLY A 71 9.00 32.16 -50.02
N THR A 72 8.95 33.13 -50.94
CA THR A 72 8.78 34.54 -50.62
C THR A 72 7.62 35.13 -51.41
N PHE A 73 6.71 35.81 -50.71
CA PHE A 73 5.60 36.54 -51.30
C PHE A 73 5.76 38.03 -51.04
N THR A 74 5.88 38.83 -52.10
CA THR A 74 6.17 40.27 -52.01
C THR A 74 5.02 41.10 -52.59
N TYR A 75 4.53 42.04 -51.79
CA TYR A 75 3.71 43.17 -52.22
C TYR A 75 4.63 44.26 -52.77
N GLN A 76 4.43 44.71 -54.00
CA GLN A 76 5.28 45.71 -54.64
C GLN A 76 4.47 46.78 -55.37
N THR A 77 5.04 47.99 -55.48
CA THR A 77 4.46 49.03 -56.33
C THR A 77 4.59 48.64 -57.81
N PRO A 78 3.56 48.88 -58.65
CA PRO A 78 3.65 48.62 -60.07
C PRO A 78 4.68 49.56 -60.71
N LEU A 79 5.35 49.08 -61.75
CA LEU A 79 6.40 49.82 -62.46
C LEU A 79 5.84 51.12 -63.06
N LEU A 80 6.31 52.26 -62.55
CA LEU A 80 6.00 53.58 -63.09
C LEU A 80 7.20 54.08 -63.93
N PRO A 81 7.00 54.75 -65.08
CA PRO A 81 8.11 55.24 -65.90
C PRO A 81 9.04 56.15 -65.08
N GLY A 82 10.29 55.71 -64.86
CA GLY A 82 11.31 56.45 -64.11
C GLY A 82 11.45 56.07 -62.62
N PHE A 83 10.63 55.15 -62.09
CA PHE A 83 10.73 54.65 -60.71
C PHE A 83 10.83 53.11 -60.70
N PRO A 84 11.84 52.52 -60.03
CA PRO A 84 11.93 51.06 -59.91
C PRO A 84 10.78 50.51 -59.03
N ASN A 85 10.42 49.23 -59.22
CA ASN A 85 9.53 48.54 -58.29
C ASN A 85 10.09 48.62 -56.87
N GLN A 86 9.26 49.04 -55.92
CA GLN A 86 9.62 49.08 -54.50
C GLN A 86 8.82 48.00 -53.76
N SER A 87 9.53 47.10 -53.08
CA SER A 87 8.91 46.13 -52.17
C SER A 87 8.28 46.90 -51.00
N ILE A 88 6.97 46.72 -50.84
CA ILE A 88 6.18 47.32 -49.77
C ILE A 88 6.24 46.40 -48.54
N ARG A 89 5.93 45.11 -48.72
CA ARG A 89 5.99 44.08 -47.68
C ARG A 89 6.40 42.76 -48.29
N THR A 90 7.26 42.01 -47.62
CA THR A 90 7.64 40.66 -48.02
C THR A 90 7.31 39.69 -46.90
N VAL A 91 6.76 38.54 -47.27
CA VAL A 91 6.42 37.42 -46.38
C VAL A 91 7.33 36.25 -46.75
N TYR A 92 8.07 35.75 -45.77
CA TYR A 92 8.99 34.62 -45.90
C TYR A 92 8.35 33.39 -45.26
N GLY A 93 8.52 32.21 -45.86
CA GLY A 93 8.09 30.96 -45.25
C GLY A 93 8.43 29.76 -46.11
N VAL A 94 7.61 28.73 -46.04
CA VAL A 94 7.83 27.45 -46.71
C VAL A 94 6.56 26.99 -47.44
N ILE A 95 6.74 26.40 -48.62
CA ILE A 95 5.62 25.86 -49.41
C ILE A 95 5.15 24.54 -48.79
N SER A 96 3.89 24.51 -48.33
CA SER A 96 3.27 23.36 -47.66
C SER A 96 2.32 22.56 -48.56
N GLU A 97 1.67 23.22 -49.53
CA GLU A 97 0.83 22.56 -50.54
C GLU A 97 1.20 23.02 -51.95
N PHE A 98 1.10 22.10 -52.91
CA PHE A 98 1.29 22.37 -54.33
C PHE A 98 0.23 21.60 -55.14
N LYS A 99 -0.54 22.31 -55.96
CA LYS A 99 -1.62 21.75 -56.77
C LYS A 99 -1.47 22.19 -58.23
N HIS A 100 -1.56 21.24 -59.16
CA HIS A 100 -1.78 21.52 -60.57
C HIS A 100 -3.29 21.71 -60.79
N LEU A 101 -3.70 22.88 -61.28
CA LEU A 101 -5.12 23.21 -61.46
C LEU A 101 -5.62 22.92 -62.88
N LYS A 102 -5.03 23.59 -63.88
CA LYS A 102 -5.41 23.42 -65.29
C LYS A 102 -4.28 23.85 -66.23
N THR A 103 -4.25 23.27 -67.42
CA THR A 103 -3.29 23.62 -68.48
C THR A 103 -4.03 24.09 -69.72
N SER A 104 -3.61 25.21 -70.30
CA SER A 104 -4.00 25.70 -71.62
C SER A 104 -2.84 25.51 -72.62
N THR A 105 -3.02 25.94 -73.87
CA THR A 105 -1.94 25.97 -74.86
C THR A 105 -0.80 26.92 -74.49
N ASP A 106 -1.12 27.97 -73.73
CA ASP A 106 -0.21 29.11 -73.52
C ASP A 106 0.39 29.09 -72.11
N GLU A 107 -0.34 28.56 -71.11
CA GLU A 107 0.06 28.58 -69.69
C GLU A 107 -0.55 27.42 -68.89
N THR A 108 0.11 27.05 -67.79
CA THR A 108 -0.43 26.17 -66.75
C THR A 108 -0.68 26.95 -65.47
N ARG A 109 -1.80 26.66 -64.81
CA ARG A 109 -2.15 27.23 -63.51
C ARG A 109 -1.81 26.26 -62.39
N TYR A 110 -1.09 26.77 -61.39
CA TYR A 110 -0.77 26.06 -60.17
C TYR A 110 -1.30 26.84 -58.96
N SER A 111 -1.60 26.12 -57.87
CA SER A 111 -1.89 26.70 -56.56
C SER A 111 -0.79 26.29 -55.60
N LEU A 112 -0.24 27.25 -54.87
CA LEU A 112 0.76 27.03 -53.83
C LEU A 112 0.22 27.56 -52.51
N VAL A 113 0.53 26.87 -51.42
CA VAL A 113 0.26 27.38 -50.06
C VAL A 113 1.59 27.66 -49.39
N LEU A 114 1.82 28.92 -49.06
CA LEU A 114 2.97 29.38 -48.27
C LEU A 114 2.52 29.51 -46.80
N MET A 115 3.32 28.98 -45.89
CA MET A 115 3.06 28.97 -44.44
C MET A 115 4.36 29.23 -43.65
N PRO A 116 4.29 29.64 -42.37
CA PRO A 116 5.48 29.78 -41.54
C PRO A 116 6.01 28.40 -41.14
N ARG A 117 7.30 28.32 -40.80
CA ARG A 117 7.93 27.04 -40.42
C ARG A 117 7.30 26.42 -39.17
N ILE A 118 6.82 27.25 -38.23
CA ILE A 118 6.09 26.76 -37.04
C ILE A 118 4.81 25.98 -37.41
N ALA A 119 4.19 26.24 -38.57
CA ALA A 119 3.01 25.49 -39.02
C ALA A 119 3.33 24.01 -39.30
N LEU A 120 4.58 23.68 -39.66
CA LEU A 120 4.98 22.30 -39.97
C LEU A 120 4.89 21.37 -38.74
N LEU A 121 4.90 21.93 -37.53
CA LEU A 121 4.73 21.17 -36.29
C LEU A 121 3.36 20.45 -36.22
N GLN A 122 2.38 20.84 -37.04
CA GLN A 122 1.09 20.15 -37.14
C GLN A 122 1.21 18.71 -37.66
N TYR A 123 2.29 18.39 -38.38
CA TYR A 123 2.50 17.07 -38.97
C TYR A 123 3.16 16.06 -38.03
N THR A 124 3.56 16.49 -36.82
CA THR A 124 4.15 15.61 -35.81
C THR A 124 3.21 15.48 -34.62
N LYS A 125 2.82 14.25 -34.30
CA LYS A 125 1.89 13.92 -33.20
C LYS A 125 2.54 12.96 -32.22
N ARG A 126 2.51 13.27 -30.93
CA ARG A 126 3.26 12.53 -29.89
C ARG A 126 2.47 12.34 -28.59
N SER A 127 3.00 11.45 -27.77
CA SER A 127 2.75 11.39 -26.34
C SER A 127 4.10 11.38 -25.63
N GLU A 128 4.36 12.36 -24.79
CA GLU A 128 5.68 12.58 -24.18
C GLU A 128 5.52 13.23 -22.80
N VAL A 129 6.44 12.92 -21.90
CA VAL A 129 6.47 13.43 -20.53
C VAL A 129 7.65 14.39 -20.39
N TYR A 130 7.39 15.57 -19.84
CA TYR A 130 8.41 16.55 -19.48
C TYR A 130 8.38 16.75 -17.96
N LEU A 131 9.47 16.42 -17.28
CA LEU A 131 9.60 16.55 -15.84
C LEU A 131 10.47 17.76 -15.48
N ASN A 132 10.11 18.44 -14.39
CA ASN A 132 10.87 19.54 -13.80
C ASN A 132 11.34 20.59 -14.83
N GLN A 133 10.43 20.99 -15.73
CA GLN A 133 10.66 22.03 -16.74
C GLN A 133 9.52 23.05 -16.70
N SER A 134 9.85 24.31 -16.97
CA SER A 134 8.88 25.36 -17.21
C SER A 134 8.20 25.20 -18.57
N VAL A 135 7.06 25.85 -18.75
CA VAL A 135 6.37 25.86 -20.06
C VAL A 135 7.29 26.39 -21.16
N MET A 136 8.14 27.37 -20.87
CA MET A 136 9.00 27.99 -21.87
C MET A 136 10.10 27.04 -22.34
N GLU A 137 10.74 26.34 -21.41
CA GLU A 137 11.75 25.32 -21.72
C GLU A 137 11.16 24.20 -22.58
N VAL A 138 9.92 23.76 -22.28
CA VAL A 138 9.24 22.74 -23.08
C VAL A 138 8.93 23.25 -24.49
N VAL A 139 8.37 24.46 -24.62
CA VAL A 139 8.07 25.07 -25.93
C VAL A 139 9.35 25.23 -26.76
N GLU A 140 10.42 25.77 -26.17
CA GLU A 140 11.73 25.90 -26.82
C GLU A 140 12.27 24.54 -27.28
N LYS A 141 12.23 23.53 -26.41
CA LYS A 141 12.69 22.16 -26.73
C LYS A 141 11.93 21.58 -27.91
N VAL A 142 10.61 21.78 -27.98
CA VAL A 142 9.79 21.33 -29.11
C VAL A 142 10.14 22.10 -30.38
N LEU A 143 10.26 23.43 -30.34
CA LEU A 143 10.65 24.24 -31.50
C LEU A 143 12.01 23.83 -32.07
N ARG A 144 13.03 23.69 -31.20
CA ARG A 144 14.39 23.27 -31.59
C ARG A 144 14.44 21.89 -32.22
N ARG A 145 13.59 20.97 -31.75
CA ARG A 145 13.47 19.63 -32.33
C ARG A 145 13.00 19.66 -33.79
N HIS A 146 12.26 20.69 -34.18
CA HIS A 146 11.82 20.93 -35.57
C HIS A 146 12.78 21.83 -36.36
N GLY A 147 13.99 22.07 -35.84
CA GLY A 147 15.01 22.84 -36.53
C GLY A 147 14.81 24.36 -36.50
N LEU A 148 13.93 24.87 -35.63
CA LEU A 148 13.87 26.31 -35.35
C LEU A 148 14.98 26.66 -34.34
N GLU A 149 15.83 27.62 -34.70
CA GLU A 149 16.96 28.09 -33.88
C GLU A 149 16.71 29.52 -33.36
N GLY A 150 17.70 30.11 -32.67
CA GLY A 150 17.51 31.37 -31.94
C GLY A 150 17.16 32.60 -32.78
N ALA A 151 17.35 32.56 -34.10
CA ALA A 151 16.88 33.62 -34.99
C ALA A 151 15.39 33.47 -35.35
N ASP A 152 14.83 32.27 -35.21
CA ASP A 152 13.49 31.91 -35.69
C ASP A 152 12.41 32.18 -34.66
N PHE A 153 12.78 32.31 -33.39
CA PHE A 153 11.84 32.66 -32.32
C PHE A 153 12.49 33.44 -31.18
N GLU A 154 11.68 34.18 -30.44
CA GLU A 154 12.11 34.97 -29.28
C GLU A 154 11.02 35.00 -28.21
N PHE A 155 11.41 34.90 -26.94
CA PHE A 155 10.53 35.11 -25.79
C PHE A 155 10.73 36.53 -25.26
N GLN A 156 9.72 37.40 -25.45
CA GLN A 156 9.67 38.75 -24.90
C GLN A 156 8.53 38.82 -23.88
N LEU A 157 8.81 38.28 -22.70
CA LEU A 157 7.85 38.10 -21.61
C LEU A 157 8.14 39.12 -20.50
N SER A 158 7.08 39.71 -19.94
CA SER A 158 7.16 40.62 -18.79
C SER A 158 7.14 39.86 -17.46
N ARG A 159 6.82 38.56 -17.46
CA ARG A 159 6.76 37.69 -16.28
C ARG A 159 7.74 36.52 -16.39
N GLU A 160 8.15 36.02 -15.23
CA GLU A 160 8.84 34.74 -15.11
C GLU A 160 7.83 33.61 -14.88
N TYR A 161 8.07 32.45 -15.49
CA TYR A 161 7.19 31.28 -15.41
C TYR A 161 7.86 30.17 -14.60
N PRO A 162 7.15 29.55 -13.63
CA PRO A 162 7.75 28.56 -12.76
C PRO A 162 8.03 27.24 -13.48
N VAL A 163 8.93 26.45 -12.89
CA VAL A 163 9.15 25.06 -13.27
C VAL A 163 7.96 24.22 -12.80
N ARG A 164 7.39 23.40 -13.69
CA ARG A 164 6.36 22.42 -13.35
C ARG A 164 6.99 21.06 -13.06
N GLU A 165 6.43 20.35 -12.09
CA GLU A 165 6.86 18.97 -11.78
C GLU A 165 6.59 18.01 -12.95
N LEU A 166 5.47 18.22 -13.64
CA LEU A 166 5.01 17.42 -14.76
C LEU A 166 4.33 18.31 -15.81
N ILE A 167 4.70 18.11 -17.07
CA ILE A 167 3.95 18.54 -18.25
C ILE A 167 3.80 17.34 -19.16
N THR A 168 2.56 16.99 -19.52
CA THR A 168 2.28 15.86 -20.40
C THR A 168 1.76 16.34 -21.76
N GLN A 169 2.41 15.88 -22.84
CA GLN A 169 1.84 15.90 -24.19
C GLN A 169 1.10 14.58 -24.40
N TRP A 170 -0.18 14.62 -24.78
CA TRP A 170 -0.96 13.40 -24.96
C TRP A 170 -1.77 13.38 -26.25
N ARG A 171 -1.33 12.56 -27.22
CA ARG A 171 -2.02 12.31 -28.50
C ARG A 171 -2.45 13.60 -29.18
N GLU A 172 -1.58 14.60 -29.18
CA GLU A 172 -1.79 15.89 -29.80
C GLU A 172 -0.58 16.24 -30.68
N THR A 173 -0.79 17.09 -31.68
CA THR A 173 0.30 17.55 -32.54
C THR A 173 1.21 18.50 -31.78
N ASP A 174 2.49 18.58 -32.13
CA ASP A 174 3.45 19.49 -31.48
C ASP A 174 2.98 20.95 -31.57
N LEU A 175 2.32 21.36 -32.67
CA LEU A 175 1.73 22.69 -32.80
C LEU A 175 0.58 22.91 -31.80
N ALA A 176 -0.41 22.02 -31.78
CA ALA A 176 -1.54 22.09 -30.84
C ALA A 176 -1.08 22.05 -29.37
N PHE A 177 -0.03 21.28 -29.06
CA PHE A 177 0.57 21.22 -27.73
C PHE A 177 1.14 22.58 -27.31
N ILE A 178 1.97 23.20 -28.15
CA ILE A 178 2.51 24.54 -27.91
C ILE A 178 1.38 25.55 -27.77
N GLN A 179 0.43 25.58 -28.71
CA GLN A 179 -0.70 26.50 -28.66
C GLN A 179 -1.52 26.34 -27.39
N ARG A 180 -1.78 25.10 -26.95
CA ARG A 180 -2.51 24.80 -25.72
C ARG A 180 -1.74 25.29 -24.50
N LEU A 181 -0.47 24.95 -24.38
CA LEU A 181 0.37 25.33 -23.24
C LEU A 181 0.52 26.86 -23.12
N LEU A 182 0.83 27.54 -24.21
CA LEU A 182 0.96 28.99 -24.24
C LEU A 182 -0.38 29.66 -23.93
N ALA A 183 -1.46 29.19 -24.55
CA ALA A 183 -2.79 29.69 -24.25
C ALA A 183 -3.13 29.47 -22.78
N GLU A 184 -2.83 28.33 -22.16
CA GLU A 184 -3.09 28.04 -20.74
C GLU A 184 -2.47 29.07 -19.81
N VAL A 185 -1.19 29.42 -20.03
CA VAL A 185 -0.44 30.39 -19.23
C VAL A 185 -0.57 31.84 -19.71
N GLY A 186 -1.48 32.10 -20.64
CA GLY A 186 -1.81 33.45 -21.10
C GLY A 186 -0.83 34.06 -22.09
N ILE A 187 0.13 33.30 -22.61
CA ILE A 187 1.06 33.78 -23.63
C ILE A 187 0.38 33.76 -24.99
N TYR A 188 0.43 34.90 -25.67
CA TYR A 188 0.10 35.01 -27.07
C TYR A 188 1.38 35.15 -27.90
N TRP A 189 1.26 34.97 -29.21
CA TRP A 189 2.41 35.14 -30.09
C TRP A 189 2.02 35.79 -31.40
N ARG A 190 2.98 36.49 -32.00
CA ARG A 190 2.88 37.10 -33.32
C ARG A 190 4.05 36.65 -34.18
N MET A 191 3.91 36.84 -35.49
CA MET A 191 4.98 36.58 -36.43
C MET A 191 5.49 37.90 -37.01
N GLU A 192 6.80 37.99 -37.15
CA GLU A 192 7.49 39.12 -37.78
C GLU A 192 8.32 38.62 -38.95
N MET A 193 8.44 39.45 -39.99
CA MET A 193 9.23 39.14 -41.17
C MET A 193 10.58 39.82 -41.03
N ASP A 194 11.63 39.05 -40.74
CA ASP A 194 12.98 39.60 -40.67
C ASP A 194 13.51 39.80 -42.08
N THR A 195 13.65 41.06 -42.49
CA THR A 195 14.12 41.43 -43.83
C THR A 195 15.62 41.30 -44.01
N GLN A 196 16.41 41.20 -42.94
CA GLN A 196 17.86 41.01 -43.02
C GLN A 196 18.22 39.53 -43.15
N LEU A 197 17.52 38.68 -42.41
CA LEU A 197 17.73 37.23 -42.40
C LEU A 197 16.81 36.47 -43.38
N GLU A 198 15.87 37.18 -44.02
CA GLU A 198 14.91 36.63 -44.99
C GLU A 198 14.10 35.45 -44.43
N LEU A 199 13.64 35.55 -43.18
CA LEU A 199 12.94 34.49 -42.46
C LEU A 199 11.71 34.99 -41.71
N ASP A 200 10.82 34.05 -41.39
CA ASP A 200 9.73 34.24 -40.45
C ASP A 200 10.21 34.03 -39.01
N LYS A 201 9.97 35.04 -38.15
CA LYS A 201 10.31 34.99 -36.72
C LYS A 201 9.04 34.95 -35.87
N VAL A 202 8.98 34.04 -34.91
CA VAL A 202 7.88 33.93 -33.94
C VAL A 202 8.25 34.62 -32.63
N ILE A 203 7.43 35.57 -32.17
CA ILE A 203 7.71 36.32 -30.93
C ILE A 203 6.58 36.06 -29.93
N PHE A 204 6.95 35.56 -28.76
CA PHE A 204 6.06 35.21 -27.66
C PHE A 204 5.95 36.36 -26.66
N HIS A 205 4.72 36.70 -26.26
CA HIS A 205 4.40 37.83 -25.39
C HIS A 205 3.31 37.47 -24.37
N ASP A 206 3.33 38.10 -23.20
CA ASP A 206 2.35 37.89 -22.12
C ASP A 206 1.66 39.19 -21.66
N ALA A 207 2.05 40.34 -22.21
CA ALA A 207 1.59 41.66 -21.81
C ALA A 207 1.23 42.56 -23.01
N GLN A 208 0.34 43.53 -22.75
CA GLN A 208 -0.16 44.51 -23.71
C GLN A 208 0.87 45.58 -24.10
N GLU A 209 1.92 45.78 -23.29
CA GLU A 209 3.03 46.69 -23.60
C GLU A 209 3.81 46.27 -24.86
N HIS A 210 3.72 45.00 -25.24
CA HIS A 210 4.39 44.45 -26.42
C HIS A 210 3.60 44.59 -27.72
N TYR A 211 2.43 45.25 -27.69
CA TYR A 211 1.72 45.58 -28.92
C TYR A 211 2.50 46.61 -29.76
N LEU A 212 2.24 46.61 -31.07
CA LEU A 212 2.87 47.55 -32.00
C LEU A 212 2.02 48.80 -32.15
N PHE A 213 2.46 49.90 -31.54
CA PHE A 213 1.82 51.21 -31.62
C PHE A 213 2.38 52.06 -32.77
N GLY A 214 1.70 53.19 -33.07
CA GLY A 214 2.14 54.14 -34.10
C GLY A 214 1.61 53.86 -35.51
N VAL A 215 0.66 52.94 -35.65
CA VAL A 215 -0.04 52.66 -36.91
C VAL A 215 -1.30 53.51 -36.97
N SER A 216 -1.31 54.55 -37.80
CA SER A 216 -2.48 55.43 -37.96
C SER A 216 -2.97 55.49 -39.40
N LEU A 217 -4.26 55.24 -39.60
CA LEU A 217 -4.92 55.32 -40.91
C LEU A 217 -6.19 56.20 -40.85
N PRO A 218 -6.45 57.03 -41.88
CA PRO A 218 -7.66 57.85 -41.94
C PRO A 218 -8.91 57.00 -42.21
N TYR A 219 -9.99 57.30 -41.48
CA TYR A 219 -11.32 56.75 -41.78
C TYR A 219 -11.95 57.44 -42.99
N ARG A 220 -12.45 56.65 -43.95
CA ARG A 220 -13.13 57.17 -45.14
C ARG A 220 -14.43 56.41 -45.40
N HIS A 221 -15.46 57.12 -45.83
CA HIS A 221 -16.70 56.51 -46.30
C HIS A 221 -16.57 56.09 -47.77
N GLU A 222 -17.14 54.95 -48.14
CA GLU A 222 -17.17 54.43 -49.52
C GLU A 222 -17.94 55.33 -50.50
N SER A 223 -18.62 56.39 -50.02
CA SER A 223 -19.51 57.25 -50.80
C SER A 223 -18.80 58.35 -51.63
N GLY A 224 -17.50 58.22 -51.92
CA GLY A 224 -16.73 59.20 -52.70
C GLY A 224 -15.96 58.56 -53.86
N MET A 225 -15.95 59.20 -55.05
CA MET A 225 -15.13 58.77 -56.20
C MET A 225 -13.63 59.10 -56.04
N SER A 226 -13.10 59.05 -54.82
CA SER A 226 -11.79 59.63 -54.47
C SER A 226 -10.78 58.55 -54.11
N ASP A 227 -10.00 58.09 -55.08
CA ASP A 227 -8.73 57.38 -54.84
C ASP A 227 -7.61 58.42 -54.75
N ASN A 228 -7.34 58.92 -53.54
CA ASN A 228 -6.27 59.90 -53.32
C ASN A 228 -4.89 59.24 -53.14
N GLY A 229 -4.75 57.94 -53.46
CA GLY A 229 -3.50 57.19 -53.33
C GLY A 229 -2.98 57.06 -51.90
N GLN A 230 -3.83 57.24 -50.89
CA GLN A 230 -3.51 57.09 -49.46
C GLN A 230 -4.26 55.90 -48.89
N ASP A 231 -3.56 55.09 -48.10
CA ASP A 231 -4.18 54.02 -47.35
C ASP A 231 -5.22 54.54 -46.38
N SER A 232 -6.35 53.85 -46.27
CA SER A 232 -7.47 54.27 -45.44
C SER A 232 -8.27 53.09 -44.91
N VAL A 233 -9.11 53.35 -43.91
CA VAL A 233 -9.99 52.37 -43.27
C VAL A 233 -11.44 52.73 -43.53
N TRP A 234 -12.30 51.74 -43.78
CA TRP A 234 -13.73 51.94 -43.99
C TRP A 234 -14.56 50.74 -43.53
N GLY A 235 -15.89 50.84 -43.61
CA GLY A 235 -16.79 49.72 -43.32
C GLY A 235 -16.73 49.20 -41.88
N LEU A 236 -16.39 50.06 -40.92
CA LEU A 236 -16.20 49.67 -39.53
C LEU A 236 -17.50 49.19 -38.88
N GLN A 237 -17.41 48.06 -38.19
CA GLN A 237 -18.47 47.51 -37.36
C GLN A 237 -17.91 47.24 -35.96
N ILE A 238 -18.56 47.77 -34.94
CA ILE A 238 -18.21 47.58 -33.53
C ILE A 238 -19.41 46.93 -32.83
N SER A 239 -19.21 45.77 -32.23
CA SER A 239 -20.23 45.01 -31.52
C SER A 239 -19.82 44.81 -30.06
N HIS A 240 -20.79 44.81 -29.15
CA HIS A 240 -20.59 44.53 -27.74
C HIS A 240 -21.60 43.48 -27.26
N GLN A 241 -21.20 42.68 -26.29
CA GLN A 241 -22.07 41.71 -25.63
C GLN A 241 -21.86 41.69 -24.12
N VAL A 242 -22.87 41.27 -23.37
CA VAL A 242 -22.78 41.07 -21.92
C VAL A 242 -21.93 39.84 -21.64
N VAL A 243 -21.01 39.95 -20.68
CA VAL A 243 -20.12 38.88 -20.24
C VAL A 243 -20.09 38.79 -18.71
N SER A 244 -19.51 37.73 -18.17
CA SER A 244 -19.39 37.53 -16.72
C SER A 244 -18.52 38.60 -16.05
N GLU A 245 -18.84 38.94 -14.80
CA GLU A 245 -18.20 40.01 -14.02
C GLU A 245 -16.92 39.54 -13.29
N GLY A 246 -16.83 38.26 -12.99
CA GLY A 246 -15.67 37.69 -12.29
C GLY A 246 -15.56 36.20 -12.46
N VAL A 247 -14.40 35.69 -12.04
CA VAL A 247 -14.07 34.27 -12.05
C VAL A 247 -13.63 33.85 -10.66
N ALA A 248 -14.26 32.80 -10.15
CA ALA A 248 -13.86 32.12 -8.92
C ALA A 248 -13.28 30.75 -9.28
N ILE A 249 -12.14 30.40 -8.69
CA ILE A 249 -11.53 29.09 -8.87
C ILE A 249 -11.20 28.45 -7.54
N ARG A 250 -11.26 27.12 -7.50
CA ARG A 250 -10.93 26.31 -6.32
C ARG A 250 -10.19 25.06 -6.72
N ASP A 251 -9.22 24.64 -5.90
CA ASP A 251 -8.53 23.37 -6.08
C ASP A 251 -8.25 22.65 -4.74
N TYR A 252 -7.95 21.36 -4.83
CA TYR A 252 -7.51 20.49 -3.75
C TYR A 252 -6.07 20.01 -4.00
N ASN A 253 -5.15 20.43 -3.13
CA ASN A 253 -3.79 19.92 -3.10
C ASN A 253 -3.63 18.91 -1.96
N TYR A 254 -3.42 17.63 -2.29
CA TYR A 254 -3.29 16.58 -1.28
C TYR A 254 -2.09 16.77 -0.33
N ARG A 255 -1.07 17.54 -0.72
CA ARG A 255 0.09 17.86 0.13
C ARG A 255 -0.26 18.89 1.21
N GLN A 256 -1.33 19.65 0.99
CA GLN A 256 -1.89 20.64 1.91
C GLN A 256 -3.39 20.37 2.11
N ALA A 257 -3.75 19.11 2.37
CA ALA A 257 -5.13 18.62 2.26
C ALA A 257 -6.19 19.36 3.13
N LEU A 258 -5.77 20.02 4.21
CA LEU A 258 -6.66 20.76 5.12
C LEU A 258 -6.78 22.26 4.78
N THR A 259 -6.09 22.73 3.76
CA THR A 259 -6.09 24.14 3.34
C THR A 259 -6.78 24.26 1.99
N PRO A 260 -8.04 24.74 1.94
CA PRO A 260 -8.71 25.03 0.68
C PRO A 260 -7.91 26.05 -0.13
N GLN A 261 -7.72 25.79 -1.41
CA GLN A 261 -7.02 26.69 -2.31
C GLN A 261 -8.07 27.44 -3.14
N ASP A 262 -8.54 28.58 -2.63
CA ASP A 262 -9.60 29.39 -3.24
C ASP A 262 -9.03 30.72 -3.74
N SER A 263 -9.39 31.10 -4.97
CA SER A 263 -9.02 32.40 -5.57
C SER A 263 -10.20 32.98 -6.34
N THR A 264 -10.44 34.29 -6.21
CA THR A 264 -11.49 34.98 -6.97
C THR A 264 -10.92 36.28 -7.52
N GLU A 265 -11.10 36.50 -8.83
CA GLU A 265 -10.62 37.71 -9.51
C GLU A 265 -11.72 38.36 -10.35
N ALA A 266 -11.73 39.69 -10.31
CA ALA A 266 -12.62 40.53 -11.10
C ALA A 266 -11.83 41.77 -11.55
N ILE A 267 -11.69 41.92 -12.86
CA ILE A 267 -11.02 43.04 -13.52
C ILE A 267 -12.08 44.08 -13.82
N SER A 268 -11.83 45.33 -13.43
CA SER A 268 -12.75 46.42 -13.67
C SER A 268 -13.08 46.57 -15.17
N GLY A 269 -14.34 46.33 -15.51
CA GLY A 269 -14.89 46.50 -16.85
C GLY A 269 -15.57 47.85 -17.05
N PHE A 270 -16.32 47.97 -18.13
CA PHE A 270 -17.33 49.02 -18.27
C PHE A 270 -18.39 48.86 -17.16
N GLU A 271 -18.73 49.94 -16.46
CA GLU A 271 -19.71 49.87 -15.37
C GLU A 271 -21.11 49.47 -15.88
N GLY A 272 -21.74 48.52 -15.20
CA GLY A 272 -23.13 48.12 -15.43
C GLY A 272 -23.39 47.26 -16.68
N VAL A 273 -22.35 46.74 -17.35
CA VAL A 273 -22.50 45.89 -18.55
C VAL A 273 -21.94 44.46 -18.41
N THR A 274 -21.49 44.09 -17.21
CA THR A 274 -21.09 42.72 -16.83
C THR A 274 -22.01 42.19 -15.72
N THR A 275 -22.21 40.88 -15.64
CA THR A 275 -23.01 40.28 -14.55
C THR A 275 -22.69 38.80 -14.33
N GLY A 276 -22.81 38.32 -13.09
CA GLY A 276 -22.64 36.92 -12.73
C GLY A 276 -21.17 36.48 -12.60
N GLU A 277 -20.97 35.29 -12.07
CA GLU A 277 -19.66 34.70 -11.79
C GLU A 277 -19.51 33.36 -12.52
N VAL A 278 -18.30 33.09 -13.04
CA VAL A 278 -17.92 31.77 -13.56
C VAL A 278 -17.07 31.05 -12.52
N TYR A 279 -17.50 29.86 -12.09
CA TYR A 279 -16.78 29.04 -11.13
C TYR A 279 -16.05 27.87 -11.80
N HIS A 280 -14.76 27.70 -11.50
CA HIS A 280 -13.94 26.57 -11.95
C HIS A 280 -13.39 25.76 -10.77
N TYR A 281 -13.41 24.43 -10.89
CA TYR A 281 -12.81 23.53 -9.91
C TYR A 281 -11.69 22.71 -10.56
N ALA A 282 -10.59 22.49 -9.81
CA ALA A 282 -9.43 21.72 -10.21
C ALA A 282 -8.60 22.30 -11.37
N GLU A 283 -8.35 23.62 -11.33
CA GLU A 283 -7.41 24.29 -12.26
C GLU A 283 -5.94 23.94 -11.90
N PRO A 284 -4.98 24.04 -12.83
CA PRO A 284 -3.61 23.51 -12.66
C PRO A 284 -2.70 24.45 -11.85
N PHE A 285 -3.04 24.72 -10.58
CA PHE A 285 -2.22 25.53 -9.67
C PHE A 285 -1.94 24.82 -8.34
N LEU A 286 -0.77 25.07 -7.75
CA LEU A 286 -0.36 24.46 -6.48
C LEU A 286 -0.58 25.37 -5.26
N THR A 287 -0.69 26.68 -5.49
CA THR A 287 -0.83 27.71 -4.47
C THR A 287 -1.81 28.81 -4.91
N VAL A 288 -2.61 29.34 -3.98
CA VAL A 288 -3.53 30.47 -4.24
C VAL A 288 -2.80 31.68 -4.83
N GLY A 289 -1.68 32.09 -4.21
CA GLY A 289 -0.81 33.20 -4.64
C GLY A 289 -1.54 34.54 -4.88
N ASP A 290 -0.84 35.45 -5.57
CA ASP A 290 -1.40 36.71 -6.07
C ASP A 290 -1.34 36.75 -7.61
N ILE A 291 -1.93 37.79 -8.20
CA ILE A 291 -1.96 38.00 -9.66
C ILE A 291 -0.57 38.19 -10.29
N ALA A 292 0.44 38.59 -9.51
CA ALA A 292 1.80 38.80 -9.99
C ALA A 292 2.56 37.47 -10.07
N THR A 293 2.22 36.52 -9.21
CA THR A 293 2.80 35.18 -9.16
C THR A 293 2.24 34.32 -10.30
N SER A 294 3.05 34.08 -11.34
CA SER A 294 2.68 33.24 -12.48
C SER A 294 2.24 31.84 -12.05
N GLU A 295 1.19 31.32 -12.70
CA GLU A 295 0.57 30.01 -12.41
C GLU A 295 0.00 29.82 -10.99
N SER A 296 -0.23 30.92 -10.26
CA SER A 296 -1.03 30.91 -9.04
C SER A 296 -2.53 30.79 -9.33
N GLY A 297 -3.33 30.52 -8.30
CA GLY A 297 -4.78 30.53 -8.43
C GLY A 297 -5.34 31.90 -8.87
N ALA A 298 -4.86 32.99 -8.26
CA ALA A 298 -5.22 34.35 -8.66
C ALA A 298 -4.81 34.65 -10.12
N PHE A 299 -3.63 34.19 -10.54
CA PHE A 299 -3.17 34.33 -11.92
C PHE A 299 -4.11 33.66 -12.93
N PHE A 300 -4.48 32.39 -12.70
CA PHE A 300 -5.39 31.70 -13.61
C PHE A 300 -6.78 32.34 -13.62
N ALA A 301 -7.31 32.74 -12.45
CA ALA A 301 -8.59 33.45 -12.36
C ALA A 301 -8.55 34.76 -13.18
N GLN A 302 -7.47 35.54 -13.08
CA GLN A 302 -7.26 36.73 -13.90
C GLN A 302 -7.26 36.40 -15.40
N LEU A 303 -6.45 35.43 -15.84
CA LEU A 303 -6.38 35.06 -17.27
C LEU A 303 -7.73 34.60 -17.82
N ARG A 304 -8.51 33.85 -17.03
CA ARG A 304 -9.86 33.40 -17.40
C ARG A 304 -10.78 34.61 -17.60
N HIS A 305 -10.73 35.56 -16.67
CA HIS A 305 -11.53 36.77 -16.77
C HIS A 305 -11.11 37.66 -17.95
N GLU A 306 -9.81 37.80 -18.24
CA GLU A 306 -9.32 38.52 -19.42
C GLU A 306 -9.85 37.90 -20.73
N ARG A 307 -9.94 36.57 -20.83
CA ARG A 307 -10.56 35.92 -22.01
C ARG A 307 -12.05 36.24 -22.14
N ILE A 308 -12.77 36.24 -21.02
CA ILE A 308 -14.19 36.62 -20.97
C ILE A 308 -14.35 38.08 -21.45
N LEU A 309 -13.50 38.98 -20.97
CA LEU A 309 -13.51 40.40 -21.38
C LEU A 309 -13.05 40.63 -22.82
N ASN A 310 -12.11 39.85 -23.35
CA ASN A 310 -11.71 39.92 -24.77
C ASN A 310 -12.89 39.60 -25.71
N ALA A 311 -13.81 38.73 -25.28
CA ALA A 311 -15.03 38.44 -26.02
C ALA A 311 -16.11 39.53 -25.89
N GLN A 312 -15.95 40.50 -24.98
CA GLN A 312 -16.96 41.54 -24.71
C GLN A 312 -17.14 42.51 -25.89
N SER A 313 -16.06 42.83 -26.60
CA SER A 313 -16.07 43.78 -27.72
C SER A 313 -15.43 43.17 -28.97
N TRP A 314 -16.08 43.33 -30.12
CA TRP A 314 -15.58 42.88 -31.41
C TRP A 314 -15.59 44.02 -32.42
N VAL A 315 -14.48 44.21 -33.12
CA VAL A 315 -14.33 45.21 -34.18
C VAL A 315 -13.99 44.51 -35.49
N SER A 316 -14.61 44.95 -36.58
CA SER A 316 -14.21 44.55 -37.94
C SER A 316 -14.24 45.75 -38.88
N GLY A 317 -13.41 45.73 -39.91
CA GLY A 317 -13.35 46.77 -40.92
C GLY A 317 -12.52 46.39 -42.13
N HIS A 318 -12.49 47.29 -43.11
CA HIS A 318 -11.76 47.14 -44.35
C HIS A 318 -10.62 48.16 -44.46
N SER A 319 -9.58 47.82 -45.21
CA SER A 319 -8.41 48.67 -45.46
C SER A 319 -7.82 48.41 -46.85
N THR A 320 -6.96 49.31 -47.32
CA THR A 320 -6.10 49.11 -48.50
C THR A 320 -4.64 48.84 -48.14
N SER A 321 -4.25 48.96 -46.87
CA SER A 321 -2.84 48.92 -46.50
C SER A 321 -2.31 47.49 -46.36
N PRO A 322 -1.29 47.08 -47.15
CA PRO A 322 -0.67 45.76 -47.03
C PRO A 322 0.22 45.64 -45.77
N MET A 323 0.49 46.75 -45.08
CA MET A 323 1.37 46.82 -43.90
C MET A 323 0.66 46.45 -42.60
N LEU A 324 -0.67 46.34 -42.63
CA LEU A 324 -1.41 45.92 -41.45
C LEU A 324 -1.07 44.47 -41.10
N ALA A 325 -0.90 44.21 -39.81
CA ALA A 325 -0.56 42.89 -39.29
C ALA A 325 -1.17 42.67 -37.90
N PRO A 326 -1.44 41.41 -37.50
CA PRO A 326 -1.91 41.10 -36.15
C PRO A 326 -0.91 41.57 -35.07
N GLY A 327 -1.43 42.10 -33.97
CA GLY A 327 -0.64 42.67 -32.86
C GLY A 327 -0.38 44.18 -32.96
N GLN A 328 -0.79 44.83 -34.07
CA GLN A 328 -0.77 46.28 -34.18
C GLN A 328 -2.00 46.91 -33.50
N VAL A 329 -1.80 48.03 -32.82
CA VAL A 329 -2.88 48.90 -32.36
C VAL A 329 -3.11 49.96 -33.42
N LEU A 330 -4.23 49.83 -34.13
CA LEU A 330 -4.62 50.72 -35.21
C LEU A 330 -5.35 51.95 -34.68
N GLU A 331 -4.73 53.12 -34.83
CA GLU A 331 -5.30 54.42 -34.54
C GLU A 331 -6.05 54.97 -35.76
N ILE A 332 -7.37 55.08 -35.66
CA ILE A 332 -8.20 55.50 -36.78
C ILE A 332 -8.46 57.01 -36.69
N SER A 333 -7.89 57.79 -37.62
CA SER A 333 -7.98 59.26 -37.62
C SER A 333 -9.17 59.77 -38.45
N GLY A 334 -9.85 60.83 -38.00
CA GLY A 334 -11.01 61.43 -38.71
C GLY A 334 -12.29 61.52 -37.87
N VAL A 335 -13.45 61.69 -38.51
CA VAL A 335 -14.76 61.68 -37.83
C VAL A 335 -15.11 60.25 -37.45
N PHE A 336 -14.83 59.89 -36.21
CA PHE A 336 -14.80 58.53 -35.71
C PHE A 336 -15.88 58.30 -34.62
N PRO A 337 -16.45 57.09 -34.45
CA PRO A 337 -17.28 56.78 -33.28
C PRO A 337 -16.44 56.87 -32.01
N GLN A 338 -16.84 57.64 -31.00
CA GLN A 338 -16.09 57.83 -29.75
C GLN A 338 -15.67 56.51 -29.04
N LEU A 339 -16.27 55.38 -29.40
CA LEU A 339 -16.09 54.04 -28.83
C LEU A 339 -14.72 53.37 -29.08
N ALA A 340 -13.94 53.73 -30.10
CA ALA A 340 -12.58 53.17 -30.32
C ALA A 340 -11.49 54.25 -30.34
N LYS A 341 -11.70 55.31 -29.56
CA LYS A 341 -10.77 56.45 -29.44
C LYS A 341 -9.34 56.02 -29.09
N ASP A 342 -9.21 54.97 -28.28
CA ASP A 342 -7.92 54.48 -27.79
C ASP A 342 -7.26 53.47 -28.74
N GLY A 343 -7.89 53.18 -29.89
CA GLY A 343 -7.38 52.30 -30.93
C GLY A 343 -8.03 50.93 -30.97
N VAL A 344 -7.73 50.18 -32.04
CA VAL A 344 -8.21 48.81 -32.26
C VAL A 344 -7.01 47.88 -32.33
N LEU A 345 -6.91 46.93 -31.41
CA LEU A 345 -5.93 45.85 -31.50
C LEU A 345 -6.35 44.89 -32.61
N ILE A 346 -5.56 44.80 -33.67
CA ILE A 346 -5.78 43.86 -34.76
C ILE A 346 -5.43 42.46 -34.27
N THR A 347 -6.41 41.57 -34.21
CA THR A 347 -6.21 40.16 -33.82
C THR A 347 -6.12 39.25 -35.03
N GLN A 348 -6.71 39.63 -36.16
CA GLN A 348 -6.69 38.87 -37.40
C GLN A 348 -6.82 39.80 -38.61
N ILE A 349 -6.17 39.40 -39.69
CA ILE A 349 -6.19 40.11 -40.96
C ILE A 349 -6.32 39.13 -42.12
N ARG A 350 -7.09 39.52 -43.13
CA ARG A 350 -7.22 38.81 -44.39
C ARG A 350 -6.88 39.74 -45.53
N HIS A 351 -6.05 39.28 -46.45
CA HIS A 351 -5.75 39.98 -47.69
C HIS A 351 -6.22 39.14 -48.86
N TRP A 352 -6.79 39.76 -49.86
CA TRP A 352 -6.99 39.11 -51.14
C TRP A 352 -6.78 40.09 -52.27
N GLY A 353 -6.27 39.58 -53.38
CA GLY A 353 -6.01 40.37 -54.57
C GLY A 353 -5.80 39.49 -55.77
N ALA A 354 -6.05 40.05 -56.93
CA ALA A 354 -5.87 39.38 -58.20
C ALA A 354 -5.23 40.34 -59.20
N ARG A 355 -4.80 39.81 -60.35
CA ARG A 355 -4.27 40.61 -61.44
C ARG A 355 -5.30 41.60 -61.98
N ASP A 356 -6.58 41.24 -61.92
CA ASP A 356 -7.72 42.00 -62.43
C ASP A 356 -8.50 42.77 -61.34
N SER A 357 -8.07 42.72 -60.07
CA SER A 357 -8.71 43.42 -58.96
C SER A 357 -7.71 44.19 -58.09
N SER A 358 -8.17 45.19 -57.34
CA SER A 358 -7.35 45.84 -56.32
C SER A 358 -7.11 44.91 -55.12
N LEU A 359 -6.09 45.23 -54.33
CA LEU A 359 -5.90 44.66 -53.00
C LEU A 359 -7.10 45.02 -52.15
N GLN A 360 -7.64 44.03 -51.45
CA GLN A 360 -8.65 44.20 -50.42
C GLN A 360 -8.08 43.65 -49.12
N VAL A 361 -8.28 44.40 -48.05
CA VAL A 361 -7.85 44.01 -46.70
C VAL A 361 -9.06 44.05 -45.80
N GLN A 362 -9.27 42.99 -45.04
CA GLN A 362 -10.24 42.94 -43.95
C GLN A 362 -9.50 42.67 -42.66
N PHE A 363 -9.75 43.46 -41.62
CA PHE A 363 -9.19 43.21 -40.30
C PHE A 363 -10.32 43.00 -39.29
N THR A 364 -10.01 42.21 -38.28
CA THR A 364 -10.84 42.02 -37.10
C THR A 364 -9.99 42.21 -35.86
N GLY A 365 -10.61 42.62 -34.76
CA GLY A 365 -9.89 43.03 -33.58
C GLY A 365 -10.78 43.27 -32.38
N GLN A 366 -10.16 43.77 -31.32
CA GLN A 366 -10.81 44.20 -30.10
C GLN A 366 -10.43 45.64 -29.79
N LEU A 367 -11.25 46.32 -28.98
CA LEU A 367 -10.93 47.67 -28.53
C LEU A 367 -9.67 47.61 -27.66
N TYR A 368 -8.70 48.50 -27.93
CA TYR A 368 -7.52 48.59 -27.09
C TYR A 368 -7.88 49.14 -25.71
N ARG A 369 -7.38 48.49 -24.66
CA ARG A 369 -7.51 48.91 -23.26
C ARG A 369 -6.21 48.62 -22.55
N GLU A 370 -5.68 49.60 -21.82
CA GLU A 370 -4.42 49.46 -21.09
C GLU A 370 -4.48 48.36 -20.02
N ALA A 371 -5.64 48.11 -19.43
CA ALA A 371 -5.83 47.10 -18.40
C ALA A 371 -6.19 45.69 -18.91
N LEU A 372 -6.31 45.48 -20.24
CA LEU A 372 -6.78 44.21 -20.81
C LEU A 372 -5.83 43.70 -21.89
N CYS A 373 -5.15 42.60 -21.58
CA CYS A 373 -4.31 41.90 -22.55
C CYS A 373 -5.11 40.91 -23.40
N PHE A 374 -4.71 40.76 -24.66
CA PHE A 374 -5.22 39.73 -25.54
C PHE A 374 -4.81 38.36 -25.02
N ARG A 375 -5.77 37.45 -24.99
CA ARG A 375 -5.59 36.07 -24.57
C ARG A 375 -6.12 35.15 -25.63
N ALA A 376 -5.25 34.27 -26.10
CA ALA A 376 -5.63 33.25 -27.06
C ALA A 376 -6.77 32.37 -26.49
N PRO A 377 -7.70 31.92 -27.34
CA PRO A 377 -8.69 30.93 -26.96
C PRO A 377 -8.03 29.65 -26.42
N LEU A 378 -8.59 29.08 -25.38
CA LEU A 378 -8.07 27.85 -24.80
C LEU A 378 -8.43 26.66 -25.67
N LEU A 379 -7.42 25.86 -26.01
CA LEU A 379 -7.62 24.56 -26.62
C LEU A 379 -8.05 23.55 -25.54
N THR A 380 -8.92 22.62 -25.92
CA THR A 380 -9.35 21.54 -25.03
C THR A 380 -8.15 20.72 -24.58
N ARG A 381 -7.93 20.63 -23.26
CA ARG A 381 -6.92 19.73 -22.69
C ARG A 381 -7.24 18.28 -23.08
N PRO A 382 -6.27 17.50 -23.59
CA PRO A 382 -6.47 16.07 -23.78
C PRO A 382 -6.78 15.39 -22.45
N VAL A 383 -7.59 14.34 -22.48
CA VAL A 383 -8.05 13.62 -21.30
C VAL A 383 -7.67 12.15 -21.41
N ILE A 384 -7.17 11.56 -20.31
CA ILE A 384 -7.01 10.11 -20.19
C ILE A 384 -8.21 9.57 -19.41
N ALA A 385 -9.21 9.05 -20.12
CA ALA A 385 -10.47 8.60 -19.53
C ALA A 385 -10.37 7.28 -18.73
N GLY A 386 -9.26 6.55 -18.82
CA GLY A 386 -9.06 5.24 -18.19
C GLY A 386 -7.75 5.17 -17.43
N THR A 387 -7.20 3.97 -17.29
CA THR A 387 -5.89 3.75 -16.72
C THR A 387 -4.83 3.53 -17.80
N LEU A 388 -3.59 3.87 -17.48
CA LEU A 388 -2.43 3.50 -18.27
C LEU A 388 -1.58 2.50 -17.48
N PRO A 389 -1.06 1.45 -18.12
CA PRO A 389 -0.14 0.54 -17.48
C PRO A 389 1.18 1.27 -17.20
N ALA A 390 1.74 0.98 -16.03
CA ALA A 390 3.05 1.42 -15.61
C ALA A 390 3.74 0.33 -14.80
N ARG A 391 5.05 0.45 -14.66
CA ARG A 391 5.87 -0.41 -13.81
C ARG A 391 6.42 0.38 -12.65
N VAL A 392 6.33 -0.18 -11.44
CA VAL A 392 6.99 0.39 -10.26
C VAL A 392 8.51 0.29 -10.44
N GLU A 393 9.24 1.35 -10.10
CA GLU A 393 10.70 1.40 -10.23
C GLU A 393 11.38 1.64 -8.88
N SER A 394 12.57 1.07 -8.73
CA SER A 394 13.54 1.42 -7.69
C SER A 394 14.80 2.05 -8.28
N SER A 395 15.43 2.99 -7.56
CA SER A 395 16.74 3.54 -7.92
C SER A 395 17.89 2.57 -7.62
N GLU A 396 17.71 1.65 -6.68
CA GLU A 396 18.74 0.70 -6.29
C GLU A 396 18.68 -0.56 -7.15
N LYS A 397 19.77 -0.82 -7.90
CA LYS A 397 19.92 -2.07 -8.65
C LYS A 397 19.89 -3.23 -7.66
N SER A 398 18.93 -4.15 -7.82
CA SER A 398 18.68 -5.36 -7.01
C SER A 398 17.84 -5.22 -5.73
N ASP A 399 17.20 -4.07 -5.48
CA ASP A 399 16.19 -4.01 -4.43
C ASP A 399 14.98 -4.87 -4.80
N SER A 400 14.51 -5.68 -3.85
CA SER A 400 13.30 -6.48 -4.03
C SER A 400 12.03 -5.66 -3.78
N TYR A 401 12.13 -4.54 -3.06
CA TYR A 401 11.00 -3.66 -2.74
C TYR A 401 11.06 -2.38 -3.56
N ALA A 402 9.90 -1.73 -3.69
CA ALA A 402 9.82 -0.46 -4.39
C ALA A 402 10.52 0.67 -3.61
N TRP A 403 11.08 1.63 -4.34
CA TRP A 403 11.59 2.86 -3.76
C TRP A 403 10.42 3.75 -3.31
N LEU A 404 10.30 3.96 -2.01
CA LEU A 404 9.28 4.78 -1.37
C LEU A 404 9.86 6.09 -0.85
N ASP A 405 9.07 7.16 -0.88
CA ASP A 405 9.39 8.41 -0.20
C ASP A 405 8.86 8.44 1.25
N GLU A 406 9.09 9.55 1.96
CA GLU A 406 8.65 9.75 3.36
C GLU A 406 7.11 9.70 3.54
N PHE A 407 6.35 9.76 2.45
CA PHE A 407 4.89 9.69 2.43
C PHE A 407 4.35 8.34 1.89
N GLY A 408 5.23 7.40 1.56
CA GLY A 408 4.87 6.09 1.00
C GLY A 408 4.31 6.16 -0.43
N ARG A 409 4.75 7.13 -1.22
CA ARG A 409 4.51 7.24 -2.67
C ARG A 409 5.53 6.41 -3.45
N TYR A 410 5.18 6.04 -4.68
CA TYR A 410 5.98 5.18 -5.54
C TYR A 410 6.54 5.93 -6.74
N ARG A 411 7.75 5.56 -7.18
CA ARG A 411 8.21 5.86 -8.54
C ARG A 411 7.66 4.83 -9.51
N VAL A 412 7.27 5.29 -10.69
CA VAL A 412 6.79 4.42 -11.77
C VAL A 412 7.37 4.87 -13.10
N LYS A 413 7.30 3.97 -14.09
CA LYS A 413 7.50 4.28 -15.50
C LYS A 413 6.25 3.91 -16.28
N LEU A 414 5.69 4.88 -16.99
CA LEU A 414 4.54 4.65 -17.87
C LEU A 414 4.99 3.98 -19.17
N ASP A 415 4.25 2.96 -19.60
CA ASP A 415 4.66 2.16 -20.78
C ASP A 415 4.60 2.94 -22.10
N PHE A 416 3.81 4.01 -22.17
CA PHE A 416 3.74 4.84 -23.38
C PHE A 416 4.95 5.76 -23.55
N ASP A 417 5.68 6.04 -22.46
CA ASP A 417 6.85 6.90 -22.54
C ASP A 417 8.00 6.11 -23.15
N ARG A 418 8.46 6.61 -24.31
CA ARG A 418 9.49 5.96 -25.12
C ARG A 418 10.88 6.49 -24.80
N GLU A 419 10.99 7.56 -24.03
CA GLU A 419 12.27 8.12 -23.65
C GLU A 419 13.01 7.20 -22.68
N GLN A 420 14.33 7.16 -22.83
CA GLN A 420 15.18 6.42 -21.89
C GLN A 420 15.52 7.34 -20.71
N SER A 421 15.05 6.97 -19.53
CA SER A 421 15.38 7.58 -18.25
C SER A 421 16.16 6.60 -17.38
N GLU A 422 16.90 7.13 -16.40
CA GLU A 422 17.41 6.31 -15.31
C GLU A 422 16.25 5.76 -14.47
N ALA A 423 16.40 4.53 -13.96
CA ALA A 423 15.37 3.88 -13.14
C ALA A 423 15.09 4.69 -11.88
N GLY A 424 13.81 4.88 -11.56
CA GLY A 424 13.35 5.71 -10.45
C GLY A 424 13.20 7.20 -10.80
N PHE A 425 13.58 7.61 -12.01
CA PHE A 425 13.48 8.99 -12.49
C PHE A 425 12.62 9.14 -13.75
N ALA A 426 11.94 8.07 -14.18
CA ALA A 426 11.08 8.07 -15.36
C ALA A 426 9.81 8.92 -15.20
N TYR A 427 9.27 9.02 -13.98
CA TYR A 427 8.01 9.71 -13.70
C TYR A 427 7.96 10.27 -12.28
N LEU A 428 6.90 11.00 -11.94
CA LEU A 428 6.70 11.59 -10.61
C LEU A 428 6.38 10.54 -9.52
N TRP A 429 6.42 11.02 -8.27
CA TRP A 429 5.97 10.27 -7.10
C TRP A 429 4.44 10.13 -7.07
N LEU A 430 3.94 8.90 -7.18
CA LEU A 430 2.51 8.60 -7.22
C LEU A 430 1.99 8.06 -5.89
N ARG A 431 0.81 8.54 -5.48
CA ARG A 431 0.05 7.93 -4.38
C ARG A 431 -0.55 6.61 -4.83
N LEU A 432 -0.60 5.62 -3.94
CA LEU A 432 -1.35 4.38 -4.12
C LEU A 432 -2.72 4.49 -3.46
N ALA A 433 -3.78 4.23 -4.23
CA ALA A 433 -5.13 4.07 -3.70
C ALA A 433 -5.17 2.82 -2.79
N LYS A 434 -5.68 2.98 -1.56
CA LYS A 434 -5.67 1.94 -0.52
C LYS A 434 -7.10 1.56 -0.15
N PRO A 435 -7.37 0.27 0.19
CA PRO A 435 -8.69 -0.15 0.68
C PRO A 435 -9.12 0.56 1.98
N TYR A 436 -8.15 0.93 2.82
CA TYR A 436 -8.38 1.61 4.09
C TYR A 436 -7.19 2.50 4.45
N ALA A 437 -7.45 3.77 4.80
CA ALA A 437 -6.43 4.73 5.21
C ALA A 437 -7.01 5.73 6.21
N GLY A 438 -6.21 6.11 7.19
CA GLY A 438 -6.47 7.16 8.17
C GLY A 438 -5.14 7.80 8.60
N ASP A 439 -5.16 8.55 9.70
CA ASP A 439 -4.00 9.30 10.18
C ASP A 439 -2.85 8.38 10.63
N THR A 440 -3.09 7.53 11.64
CA THR A 440 -2.08 6.59 12.20
C THR A 440 -2.40 5.12 11.95
N TYR A 441 -3.42 4.83 11.13
CA TYR A 441 -3.91 3.48 10.85
C TYR A 441 -4.31 3.33 9.39
N GLY A 442 -4.27 2.11 8.86
CA GLY A 442 -4.66 1.82 7.48
C GLY A 442 -4.13 0.48 6.99
N TRP A 443 -4.34 0.21 5.70
CA TRP A 443 -3.80 -0.94 5.00
C TRP A 443 -2.71 -0.48 4.03
N HIS A 444 -1.48 -0.95 4.25
CA HIS A 444 -0.38 -0.76 3.29
C HIS A 444 0.41 -2.05 3.13
N ALA A 445 0.35 -2.63 1.93
CA ALA A 445 1.23 -3.70 1.49
C ALA A 445 2.17 -3.10 0.42
N PRO A 446 3.46 -2.91 0.71
CA PRO A 446 4.38 -2.31 -0.23
C PRO A 446 4.42 -3.09 -1.56
N LEU A 447 4.32 -2.38 -2.68
CA LEU A 447 4.57 -2.97 -3.99
C LEU A 447 6.07 -3.26 -4.14
N LEU A 448 6.40 -4.17 -5.04
CA LEU A 448 7.78 -4.55 -5.36
C LEU A 448 8.26 -3.81 -6.61
N ASP A 449 9.57 -3.71 -6.79
CA ASP A 449 10.16 -3.28 -8.06
C ASP A 449 9.64 -4.15 -9.21
N GLY A 450 9.34 -3.54 -10.34
CA GLY A 450 8.78 -4.22 -11.51
C GLY A 450 7.29 -4.61 -11.41
N THR A 451 6.61 -4.33 -10.29
CA THR A 451 5.16 -4.61 -10.16
C THR A 451 4.38 -3.82 -11.22
N GLU A 452 3.52 -4.49 -11.99
CA GLU A 452 2.58 -3.81 -12.87
C GLU A 452 1.51 -3.07 -12.08
N VAL A 453 1.30 -1.82 -12.43
CA VAL A 453 0.28 -0.97 -11.83
C VAL A 453 -0.55 -0.27 -12.90
N SER A 454 -1.81 -0.02 -12.57
CA SER A 454 -2.71 0.82 -13.36
C SER A 454 -2.72 2.23 -12.81
N VAL A 455 -2.19 3.19 -13.57
CA VAL A 455 -2.17 4.62 -13.23
C VAL A 455 -3.45 5.26 -13.75
N GLN A 456 -4.23 5.86 -12.86
CA GLN A 456 -5.44 6.64 -13.18
C GLN A 456 -5.17 8.13 -12.98
N PHE A 457 -6.02 8.96 -13.56
CA PHE A 457 -5.87 10.41 -13.62
C PHE A 457 -7.13 11.09 -13.05
N ASP A 458 -6.98 11.98 -12.06
CA ASP A 458 -8.11 12.67 -11.42
C ASP A 458 -8.88 13.52 -12.45
N GLY A 459 -10.18 13.25 -12.64
CA GLY A 459 -10.97 13.90 -13.69
C GLY A 459 -10.48 13.61 -15.12
N GLY A 460 -9.54 12.66 -15.28
CA GLY A 460 -8.80 12.40 -16.51
C GLY A 460 -7.72 13.45 -16.84
N ASP A 461 -7.37 14.32 -15.89
CA ASP A 461 -6.33 15.33 -16.02
C ASP A 461 -4.94 14.67 -16.10
N LEU A 462 -4.25 14.91 -17.22
CA LEU A 462 -2.95 14.32 -17.56
C LEU A 462 -1.89 14.56 -16.49
N ASP A 463 -2.01 15.68 -15.75
CA ASP A 463 -1.00 16.11 -14.78
C ASP A 463 -1.36 15.73 -13.33
N ARG A 464 -2.45 14.96 -13.12
CA ARG A 464 -2.90 14.47 -11.79
C ARG A 464 -3.01 12.93 -11.70
N PRO A 465 -1.90 12.19 -11.91
CA PRO A 465 -1.91 10.74 -11.83
C PRO A 465 -1.85 10.19 -10.40
N TYR A 466 -2.39 8.99 -10.21
CA TYR A 466 -2.21 8.15 -9.02
C TYR A 466 -2.28 6.67 -9.41
N ILE A 467 -1.71 5.79 -8.59
CA ILE A 467 -1.83 4.34 -8.78
C ILE A 467 -3.19 3.90 -8.24
N ALA A 468 -4.07 3.40 -9.11
CA ALA A 468 -5.38 2.92 -8.73
C ALA A 468 -5.33 1.45 -8.27
N TYR A 469 -4.58 0.62 -8.98
CA TYR A 469 -4.53 -0.84 -8.76
C TYR A 469 -3.15 -1.41 -9.06
N ALA A 470 -2.79 -2.50 -8.38
CA ALA A 470 -1.72 -3.40 -8.81
C ALA A 470 -2.33 -4.51 -9.67
N GLN A 471 -1.60 -4.95 -10.70
CA GLN A 471 -2.02 -6.00 -11.62
C GLN A 471 -1.05 -7.17 -11.58
N HIS A 472 -1.55 -8.36 -11.85
CA HIS A 472 -0.72 -9.52 -12.19
C HIS A 472 -0.49 -9.56 -13.70
N ASP A 473 0.64 -10.12 -14.13
CA ASP A 473 0.99 -10.24 -15.55
C ASP A 473 1.47 -11.66 -15.88
N SER A 474 1.94 -11.88 -17.12
CA SER A 474 2.37 -13.19 -17.58
C SER A 474 3.66 -13.70 -16.91
N GLU A 475 4.51 -12.81 -16.41
CA GLU A 475 5.73 -13.15 -15.69
C GLU A 475 5.47 -13.28 -14.18
N HIS A 476 4.48 -12.54 -13.68
CA HIS A 476 4.06 -12.47 -12.29
C HIS A 476 2.57 -12.83 -12.14
N PRO A 477 2.19 -14.12 -12.33
CA PRO A 477 0.80 -14.54 -12.28
C PRO A 477 0.21 -14.47 -10.87
N ASP A 478 -1.12 -14.39 -10.81
CA ASP A 478 -1.86 -14.43 -9.54
C ASP A 478 -1.61 -15.75 -8.77
N HIS A 479 -1.75 -15.68 -7.46
CA HIS A 479 -1.61 -16.79 -6.53
C HIS A 479 -2.77 -17.78 -6.61
N VAL A 480 -3.94 -17.30 -7.05
CA VAL A 480 -5.13 -18.12 -7.28
C VAL A 480 -5.33 -18.27 -8.79
N THR A 481 -5.27 -19.52 -9.24
CA THR A 481 -5.35 -19.90 -10.65
C THR A 481 -6.42 -20.97 -10.83
N ARG A 482 -6.60 -21.44 -12.07
CA ARG A 482 -7.49 -22.56 -12.39
C ARG A 482 -7.27 -23.78 -11.47
N ASP A 483 -6.03 -24.08 -11.11
CA ASP A 483 -5.67 -25.31 -10.40
C ASP A 483 -5.89 -25.23 -8.87
N ASN A 484 -6.31 -24.05 -8.38
CA ASN A 484 -6.60 -23.77 -6.97
C ASN A 484 -7.68 -22.69 -6.78
N HIS A 485 -8.67 -22.65 -7.68
CA HIS A 485 -9.70 -21.61 -7.80
C HIS A 485 -10.67 -21.50 -6.61
N THR A 486 -10.63 -22.45 -5.66
CA THR A 486 -11.41 -22.43 -4.41
C THR A 486 -10.66 -21.83 -3.23
N ARG A 487 -9.47 -21.26 -3.47
CA ARG A 487 -8.64 -20.65 -2.42
C ARG A 487 -8.78 -19.15 -2.35
N ASN A 488 -8.69 -18.65 -1.12
CA ASN A 488 -8.47 -17.25 -0.79
C ASN A 488 -7.10 -17.12 -0.13
N VAL A 489 -6.22 -16.29 -0.69
CA VAL A 489 -4.79 -16.24 -0.27
C VAL A 489 -4.33 -14.80 -0.08
N LEU A 490 -3.87 -14.50 1.14
CA LEU A 490 -2.98 -13.36 1.39
C LEU A 490 -1.58 -13.92 1.62
N ARG A 491 -0.60 -13.50 0.81
CA ARG A 491 0.78 -14.01 0.88
C ARG A 491 1.79 -12.89 0.63
N THR A 492 2.83 -12.85 1.45
CA THR A 492 3.97 -11.94 1.27
C THR A 492 5.12 -12.61 0.50
N PRO A 493 6.14 -11.86 0.01
CA PRO A 493 7.25 -12.43 -0.77
C PRO A 493 8.03 -13.53 -0.06
N THR A 494 8.21 -13.41 1.26
CA THR A 494 8.84 -14.43 2.11
C THR A 494 7.87 -15.55 2.55
N ASN A 495 6.71 -15.62 1.91
CA ASN A 495 5.70 -16.67 2.06
C ASN A 495 5.07 -16.76 3.47
N ASN A 496 4.98 -15.62 4.17
CA ASN A 496 4.02 -15.46 5.27
C ASN A 496 2.62 -15.44 4.66
N LYS A 497 1.71 -16.29 5.14
CA LYS A 497 0.43 -16.49 4.48
C LYS A 497 -0.73 -16.69 5.42
N LEU A 498 -1.87 -16.13 5.02
CA LEU A 498 -3.20 -16.53 5.44
C LEU A 498 -3.88 -17.17 4.23
N ARG A 499 -4.21 -18.45 4.34
CA ARG A 499 -4.85 -19.23 3.27
C ARG A 499 -6.13 -19.83 3.79
N MET A 500 -7.22 -19.65 3.05
CA MET A 500 -8.52 -20.27 3.30
C MET A 500 -8.89 -21.11 2.08
N GLU A 501 -9.31 -22.34 2.28
CA GLU A 501 -9.75 -23.28 1.23
C GLU A 501 -11.24 -23.55 1.41
N ASP A 502 -12.02 -23.30 0.36
CA ASP A 502 -13.48 -23.50 0.34
C ASP A 502 -13.90 -24.73 -0.49
N LYS A 503 -12.94 -25.60 -0.84
CA LYS A 503 -13.28 -26.88 -1.47
C LYS A 503 -14.13 -27.70 -0.51
N ARG A 504 -15.37 -27.99 -0.93
CA ARG A 504 -16.38 -28.65 -0.11
C ARG A 504 -15.87 -29.97 0.50
N GLN A 505 -16.06 -30.14 1.81
CA GLN A 505 -15.56 -31.25 2.65
C GLN A 505 -14.03 -31.32 2.86
N GLU A 506 -13.28 -30.38 2.28
CA GLU A 506 -11.84 -30.23 2.48
C GLU A 506 -11.49 -28.81 2.97
N GLU A 507 -12.48 -28.15 3.60
CA GLU A 507 -12.35 -26.77 4.06
C GLU A 507 -11.29 -26.66 5.15
N HIS A 508 -10.42 -25.66 5.02
CA HIS A 508 -9.38 -25.42 6.01
C HIS A 508 -8.84 -23.99 5.98
N ILE A 509 -8.31 -23.55 7.13
CA ILE A 509 -7.60 -22.29 7.29
C ILE A 509 -6.17 -22.58 7.71
N LYS A 510 -5.22 -21.91 7.08
CA LYS A 510 -3.80 -21.94 7.42
C LYS A 510 -3.26 -20.53 7.63
N LEU A 511 -2.77 -20.26 8.83
CA LEU A 511 -1.94 -19.10 9.14
C LEU A 511 -0.51 -19.59 9.39
N ALA A 512 0.44 -19.17 8.57
CA ALA A 512 1.79 -19.72 8.63
C ALA A 512 2.88 -18.73 8.22
N THR A 513 4.06 -18.93 8.81
CA THR A 513 5.33 -18.36 8.37
C THR A 513 6.31 -19.48 8.01
N GLU A 514 7.24 -19.20 7.09
CA GLU A 514 8.30 -20.15 6.77
C GLU A 514 9.38 -20.20 7.85
N TYR A 515 9.54 -19.13 8.65
CA TYR A 515 10.48 -19.07 9.76
C TYR A 515 10.07 -20.01 10.89
N GLY A 516 10.93 -20.97 11.24
CA GLY A 516 10.65 -21.98 12.27
C GLY A 516 9.43 -22.88 11.95
N LYS A 517 8.94 -22.88 10.70
CA LYS A 517 7.71 -23.55 10.25
C LYS A 517 6.53 -23.39 11.23
N THR A 518 6.38 -22.19 11.77
CA THR A 518 5.34 -21.88 12.76
C THR A 518 4.00 -21.70 12.07
N GLN A 519 2.99 -22.47 12.51
CA GLN A 519 1.69 -22.50 11.86
C GLN A 519 0.53 -22.85 12.81
N LEU A 520 -0.62 -22.23 12.55
CA LEU A 520 -1.94 -22.63 13.03
C LEU A 520 -2.72 -23.17 11.83
N ASN A 521 -3.08 -24.45 11.88
CA ASN A 521 -3.91 -25.09 10.86
C ASN A 521 -5.24 -25.54 11.46
N LEU A 522 -6.35 -25.31 10.76
CA LEU A 522 -7.71 -25.62 11.19
C LEU A 522 -8.46 -26.33 10.06
N GLY A 523 -9.30 -27.33 10.37
CA GLY A 523 -10.13 -28.05 9.39
C GLY A 523 -9.42 -29.27 8.79
N HIS A 524 -9.51 -29.42 7.47
CA HIS A 524 -8.87 -30.50 6.70
C HIS A 524 -7.35 -30.24 6.50
N LEU A 525 -6.52 -30.91 7.29
CA LEU A 525 -5.07 -30.68 7.32
C LEU A 525 -4.40 -31.49 6.20
N VAL A 526 -3.56 -30.85 5.38
CA VAL A 526 -2.87 -31.50 4.26
C VAL A 526 -1.34 -31.35 4.31
N ASN A 527 -0.62 -32.30 3.70
CA ASN A 527 0.82 -32.19 3.47
C ASN A 527 1.15 -31.32 2.24
N ALA A 528 2.43 -31.23 1.88
CA ALA A 528 2.89 -30.46 0.71
C ALA A 528 2.33 -31.01 -0.62
N GLN A 529 2.07 -32.32 -0.68
CA GLN A 529 1.48 -33.05 -1.80
C GLN A 529 -0.06 -32.94 -1.86
N ARG A 530 -0.67 -32.19 -0.93
CA ARG A 530 -2.14 -32.04 -0.77
C ARG A 530 -2.85 -33.32 -0.31
N GLU A 531 -2.11 -34.27 0.25
CA GLU A 531 -2.69 -35.48 0.85
C GLU A 531 -3.12 -35.18 2.29
N GLN A 532 -4.25 -35.74 2.69
CA GLN A 532 -4.80 -35.54 4.03
C GLN A 532 -3.83 -36.08 5.09
N ARG A 533 -3.43 -35.20 6.00
CA ARG A 533 -2.69 -35.53 7.22
C ARG A 533 -3.60 -35.75 8.42
N GLY A 534 -4.78 -35.13 8.44
CA GLY A 534 -5.74 -35.24 9.53
C GLY A 534 -6.89 -34.25 9.41
N ALA A 535 -7.75 -34.22 10.43
CA ALA A 535 -8.84 -33.25 10.58
C ALA A 535 -8.87 -32.71 12.00
N GLY A 536 -9.17 -31.41 12.17
CA GLY A 536 -9.21 -30.75 13.48
C GLY A 536 -8.37 -29.49 13.52
N PHE A 537 -7.49 -29.35 14.52
CA PHE A 537 -6.55 -28.24 14.61
C PHE A 537 -5.13 -28.73 14.92
N GLU A 538 -4.12 -27.99 14.44
CA GLU A 538 -2.71 -28.21 14.75
C GLU A 538 -2.05 -26.85 15.02
N LEU A 539 -1.47 -26.69 16.21
CA LEU A 539 -0.52 -25.62 16.53
C LEU A 539 0.88 -26.23 16.54
N ARG A 540 1.75 -25.79 15.62
CA ARG A 540 3.09 -26.36 15.42
C ARG A 540 4.14 -25.28 15.25
N THR A 541 5.34 -25.54 15.77
CA THR A 541 6.57 -24.80 15.50
C THR A 541 7.77 -25.76 15.64
N ASP A 542 8.83 -25.54 14.86
CA ASP A 542 10.13 -26.20 15.05
C ASP A 542 11.02 -25.42 16.06
N GLU A 543 10.53 -24.28 16.54
CA GLU A 543 11.17 -23.41 17.53
C GLU A 543 10.52 -23.60 18.93
N HIS A 544 10.62 -22.60 19.79
CA HIS A 544 10.02 -22.60 21.12
C HIS A 544 8.51 -22.39 21.05
N GLY A 545 7.74 -23.22 21.78
CA GLY A 545 6.29 -23.05 21.97
C GLY A 545 5.94 -22.74 23.43
N SER A 546 4.96 -21.87 23.67
CA SER A 546 4.42 -21.66 25.01
C SER A 546 2.91 -21.38 24.98
N ILE A 547 2.16 -22.03 25.87
CA ILE A 547 0.73 -21.78 26.10
C ILE A 547 0.59 -21.27 27.53
N ARG A 548 0.05 -20.05 27.69
CA ARG A 548 -0.06 -19.38 28.99
C ARG A 548 -1.45 -18.79 29.16
N ALA A 549 -2.09 -19.10 30.29
CA ALA A 549 -3.36 -18.52 30.68
C ALA A 549 -3.29 -18.15 32.17
N GLY A 550 -3.11 -16.86 32.47
CA GLY A 550 -2.88 -16.37 33.84
C GLY A 550 -4.08 -16.55 34.79
N LYS A 551 -5.27 -16.76 34.23
CA LYS A 551 -6.49 -17.14 34.96
C LYS A 551 -6.71 -18.67 35.00
N GLY A 552 -5.70 -19.47 34.66
CA GLY A 552 -5.79 -20.93 34.57
C GLY A 552 -6.04 -21.46 33.15
N LEU A 553 -5.77 -22.75 32.95
CA LEU A 553 -5.88 -23.47 31.69
C LEU A 553 -6.72 -24.74 31.88
N PHE A 554 -7.73 -24.93 31.04
CA PHE A 554 -8.53 -26.16 30.99
C PHE A 554 -8.25 -26.90 29.68
N ILE A 555 -7.80 -28.15 29.78
CA ILE A 555 -7.54 -29.04 28.63
C ILE A 555 -8.46 -30.24 28.79
N SER A 556 -9.36 -30.46 27.83
CA SER A 556 -10.35 -31.51 27.94
C SER A 556 -10.57 -32.32 26.66
N ALA A 557 -10.80 -33.62 26.84
CA ALA A 557 -11.35 -34.53 25.85
C ALA A 557 -12.84 -34.87 26.11
N ASP A 558 -13.47 -34.15 27.04
CA ASP A 558 -14.92 -34.20 27.27
C ASP A 558 -15.64 -33.66 26.02
N GLU A 559 -16.58 -34.43 25.48
CA GLU A 559 -17.24 -34.06 24.23
C GLU A 559 -18.19 -32.87 24.44
N GLN A 560 -17.96 -31.79 23.70
CA GLN A 560 -18.87 -30.66 23.58
C GLN A 560 -19.35 -30.52 22.13
N SER A 561 -20.36 -31.31 21.79
CA SER A 561 -20.91 -31.38 20.43
C SER A 561 -21.26 -29.98 19.88
N LYS A 562 -20.62 -29.61 18.77
CA LYS A 562 -20.82 -28.34 18.04
C LYS A 562 -20.72 -27.06 18.90
N ALA A 563 -19.90 -27.08 19.96
CA ALA A 563 -19.72 -25.95 20.88
C ALA A 563 -21.05 -25.41 21.45
N GLN A 564 -22.03 -26.28 21.75
CA GLN A 564 -23.33 -25.88 22.29
C GLN A 564 -23.30 -25.43 23.76
N GLY A 565 -22.30 -25.87 24.54
CA GLY A 565 -22.08 -25.42 25.93
C GLY A 565 -21.21 -24.17 26.06
N ASP A 566 -20.88 -23.79 27.30
CA ASP A 566 -19.92 -22.72 27.58
C ASP A 566 -18.47 -23.16 27.31
N VAL A 567 -17.56 -22.21 27.04
CA VAL A 567 -16.13 -22.48 26.79
C VAL A 567 -15.44 -23.16 27.99
N LEU A 568 -15.93 -22.92 29.21
CA LEU A 568 -15.43 -23.48 30.46
C LEU A 568 -16.40 -24.50 31.10
N ASP A 569 -17.22 -25.18 30.30
CA ASP A 569 -18.01 -26.29 30.83
C ASP A 569 -17.08 -27.43 31.29
N MET A 570 -16.90 -27.50 32.60
CA MET A 570 -16.06 -28.48 33.28
C MET A 570 -16.90 -29.40 34.18
N THR A 571 -18.20 -29.51 33.92
CA THR A 571 -19.14 -30.26 34.76
C THR A 571 -18.69 -31.70 34.96
N GLN A 572 -18.26 -32.38 33.89
CA GLN A 572 -17.75 -33.76 33.96
C GLN A 572 -16.47 -33.87 34.80
N ALA A 573 -15.49 -33.00 34.56
CA ALA A 573 -14.23 -32.96 35.31
C ALA A 573 -14.46 -32.71 36.81
N VAL A 574 -15.33 -31.76 37.16
CA VAL A 574 -15.68 -31.44 38.55
C VAL A 574 -16.40 -32.61 39.22
N GLN A 575 -17.35 -33.27 38.54
CA GLN A 575 -18.05 -34.44 39.07
C GLN A 575 -17.10 -35.60 39.37
N GLN A 576 -16.13 -35.88 38.49
CA GLN A 576 -15.12 -36.92 38.72
C GLN A 576 -14.25 -36.62 39.96
N LEU A 577 -13.83 -35.37 40.15
CA LEU A 577 -13.07 -34.96 41.32
C LEU A 577 -13.91 -35.02 42.62
N GLN A 578 -15.19 -34.63 42.56
CA GLN A 578 -16.11 -34.75 43.70
C GLN A 578 -16.29 -36.21 44.12
N GLN A 579 -16.45 -37.14 43.16
CA GLN A 579 -16.57 -38.57 43.44
C GLN A 579 -15.29 -39.13 44.09
N ALA A 580 -14.11 -38.77 43.57
CA ALA A 580 -12.83 -39.20 44.14
C ALA A 580 -12.65 -38.68 45.57
N ASN A 581 -13.04 -37.43 45.85
CA ASN A 581 -12.99 -36.85 47.19
C ASN A 581 -13.88 -37.62 48.18
N GLN A 582 -15.11 -37.98 47.79
CA GLN A 582 -16.02 -38.75 48.65
C GLN A 582 -15.48 -40.15 49.00
N GLN A 583 -14.88 -40.83 48.01
CA GLN A 583 -14.25 -42.14 48.22
C GLN A 583 -13.08 -42.06 49.20
N MET A 584 -12.19 -41.06 49.01
CA MET A 584 -11.04 -40.85 49.89
C MET A 584 -11.43 -40.43 51.30
N GLN A 585 -12.48 -39.60 51.47
CA GLN A 585 -13.00 -39.27 52.80
C GLN A 585 -13.43 -40.53 53.56
N THR A 586 -14.13 -41.45 52.91
CA THR A 586 -14.57 -42.71 53.52
C THR A 586 -13.39 -43.58 53.94
N LEU A 587 -12.38 -43.69 53.08
CA LEU A 587 -11.16 -44.46 53.38
C LEU A 587 -10.37 -43.82 54.54
N SER A 588 -10.21 -42.49 54.52
CA SER A 588 -9.48 -41.75 55.56
C SER A 588 -10.15 -41.88 56.94
N GLN A 589 -11.48 -41.73 57.01
CA GLN A 589 -12.24 -41.92 58.26
C GLN A 589 -12.12 -43.36 58.80
N THR A 590 -11.99 -44.34 57.91
CA THR A 590 -11.79 -45.74 58.31
C THR A 590 -10.38 -45.94 58.87
N ALA A 591 -9.36 -45.35 58.25
CA ALA A 591 -7.99 -45.37 58.75
C ALA A 591 -7.89 -44.70 60.14
N GLU A 592 -8.53 -43.55 60.35
CA GLU A 592 -8.59 -42.87 61.66
C GLU A 592 -9.18 -43.74 62.76
N LYS A 593 -10.31 -44.43 62.49
CA LYS A 593 -10.95 -45.34 63.45
C LYS A 593 -10.08 -46.55 63.80
N ALA A 594 -9.19 -46.95 62.89
CA ALA A 594 -8.21 -47.99 63.10
C ALA A 594 -6.89 -47.47 63.72
N SER A 595 -6.84 -46.19 64.13
CA SER A 595 -5.62 -45.52 64.62
C SER A 595 -4.47 -45.55 63.60
N ALA A 596 -4.76 -45.66 62.31
CA ALA A 596 -3.80 -45.56 61.21
C ALA A 596 -3.65 -44.11 60.73
N LEU A 597 -2.58 -43.84 59.97
CA LEU A 597 -2.34 -42.51 59.40
C LEU A 597 -3.43 -42.15 58.37
N ALA A 598 -4.09 -41.02 58.59
CA ALA A 598 -5.18 -40.51 57.75
C ALA A 598 -4.66 -39.61 56.62
N ALA A 599 -5.37 -39.58 55.49
CA ALA A 599 -5.06 -38.70 54.38
C ALA A 599 -5.69 -37.30 54.57
N ASP A 600 -4.98 -36.24 54.20
CA ASP A 600 -5.53 -34.88 54.20
C ASP A 600 -6.41 -34.64 52.95
N VAL A 601 -7.65 -35.13 53.03
CA VAL A 601 -8.65 -34.97 51.96
C VAL A 601 -9.23 -33.55 51.91
N GLN A 602 -9.17 -32.79 53.01
CA GLN A 602 -9.71 -31.42 53.05
C GLN A 602 -8.92 -30.49 52.11
N SER A 603 -7.59 -30.59 52.11
CA SER A 603 -6.74 -29.86 51.16
C SER A 603 -7.13 -30.08 49.69
N GLN A 604 -7.64 -31.27 49.34
CA GLN A 604 -8.07 -31.59 47.96
C GLN A 604 -9.46 -31.00 47.64
N ILE A 605 -10.36 -30.95 48.60
CA ILE A 605 -11.67 -30.30 48.46
C ILE A 605 -11.48 -28.79 48.27
N ASP A 606 -10.62 -28.18 49.08
CA ASP A 606 -10.30 -26.75 48.98
C ASP A 606 -9.66 -26.40 47.62
N LEU A 607 -8.79 -27.27 47.09
CA LEU A 607 -8.24 -27.13 45.74
C LEU A 607 -9.34 -27.13 44.66
N LEU A 608 -10.32 -28.05 44.77
CA LEU A 608 -11.43 -28.12 43.83
C LEU A 608 -12.31 -26.87 43.89
N ASP A 609 -12.83 -26.56 45.08
CA ASP A 609 -13.89 -25.56 45.27
C ASP A 609 -13.38 -24.12 45.14
N SER A 610 -12.13 -23.85 45.55
CA SER A 610 -11.58 -22.49 45.58
C SER A 610 -10.63 -22.16 44.43
N ARG A 611 -10.22 -23.15 43.62
CA ARG A 611 -9.17 -22.95 42.60
C ARG A 611 -9.49 -23.59 41.26
N LEU A 612 -9.86 -24.88 41.21
CA LEU A 612 -10.10 -25.60 39.94
C LEU A 612 -11.44 -25.22 39.29
N GLN A 613 -12.52 -25.14 40.08
CA GLN A 613 -13.83 -24.75 39.56
C GLN A 613 -13.76 -23.37 38.91
N GLN A 614 -14.23 -23.28 37.67
CA GLN A 614 -14.21 -22.07 36.84
C GLN A 614 -12.81 -21.41 36.70
N LEU A 615 -11.74 -22.17 36.97
CA LEU A 615 -10.37 -21.67 37.01
C LEU A 615 -10.24 -20.40 37.88
N GLN A 616 -10.76 -20.44 39.11
CA GLN A 616 -10.70 -19.31 40.05
C GLN A 616 -9.26 -18.88 40.43
N SER A 617 -8.25 -19.66 40.07
CA SER A 617 -6.83 -19.37 40.28
C SER A 617 -5.98 -19.79 39.07
N ALA A 618 -4.69 -19.46 39.07
CA ALA A 618 -3.74 -19.91 38.04
C ALA A 618 -3.44 -21.41 38.18
N VAL A 619 -4.36 -22.25 37.68
CA VAL A 619 -4.30 -23.71 37.75
C VAL A 619 -4.37 -24.35 36.36
N LEU A 620 -3.88 -25.57 36.24
CA LEU A 620 -4.11 -26.43 35.08
C LEU A 620 -5.08 -27.53 35.48
N LEU A 621 -6.24 -27.60 34.82
CA LEU A 621 -7.16 -28.73 34.93
C LEU A 621 -7.13 -29.51 33.61
N ALA A 622 -6.79 -30.79 33.68
CA ALA A 622 -6.83 -31.71 32.55
C ALA A 622 -7.89 -32.79 32.81
N SER A 623 -8.80 -33.00 31.86
CA SER A 623 -9.90 -33.97 31.96
C SER A 623 -10.00 -34.83 30.71
N ALA A 624 -10.15 -36.14 30.88
CA ALA A 624 -10.43 -37.05 29.78
C ALA A 624 -11.22 -38.27 30.31
N PRO A 625 -12.46 -38.52 29.84
CA PRO A 625 -13.33 -39.52 30.43
C PRO A 625 -12.86 -40.97 30.21
N GLN A 626 -11.96 -41.20 29.24
CA GLN A 626 -11.43 -42.53 28.93
C GLN A 626 -9.98 -42.74 29.40
N GLY A 627 -9.26 -41.68 29.78
CA GLY A 627 -7.91 -41.82 30.33
C GLY A 627 -6.95 -40.69 29.94
N ILE A 628 -5.89 -40.55 30.75
CA ILE A 628 -4.76 -39.64 30.55
C ILE A 628 -3.47 -40.45 30.75
N ALA A 629 -2.50 -40.30 29.86
CA ALA A 629 -1.18 -40.92 29.98
C ALA A 629 -0.08 -39.87 30.01
N LEU A 630 0.84 -39.96 30.97
CA LEU A 630 2.05 -39.14 31.06
C LEU A 630 3.25 -40.07 30.92
N THR A 631 4.10 -39.83 29.92
CA THR A 631 5.26 -40.68 29.62
C THR A 631 6.50 -39.82 29.38
N SER A 632 7.68 -40.38 29.67
CA SER A 632 8.98 -39.75 29.42
C SER A 632 10.01 -40.81 29.08
N GLY A 633 10.94 -40.49 28.17
CA GLY A 633 12.04 -41.39 27.79
C GLY A 633 13.19 -41.45 28.80
N GLU A 634 13.30 -40.44 29.67
CA GLU A 634 14.39 -40.34 30.65
C GLU A 634 13.87 -40.11 32.07
N HIS A 635 13.17 -38.98 32.30
CA HIS A 635 12.75 -38.56 33.64
C HIS A 635 11.30 -38.06 33.66
N LEU A 636 10.53 -38.47 34.66
CA LEU A 636 9.21 -37.94 34.98
C LEU A 636 9.22 -37.49 36.44
N GLN A 637 8.85 -36.23 36.71
CA GLN A 637 8.82 -35.66 38.05
C GLN A 637 7.46 -35.05 38.35
N LEU A 638 6.87 -35.42 39.49
CA LEU A 638 5.66 -34.82 40.05
C LEU A 638 6.03 -34.23 41.41
N ASN A 639 5.87 -32.93 41.59
CA ASN A 639 6.30 -32.23 42.80
C ASN A 639 5.29 -31.14 43.18
N SER A 640 4.97 -31.06 44.47
CA SER A 640 4.10 -30.03 45.06
C SER A 640 4.67 -29.61 46.41
N LEU A 641 4.70 -28.29 46.69
CA LEU A 641 5.10 -27.78 48.02
C LEU A 641 4.04 -28.00 49.11
N GLY A 642 2.78 -28.12 48.70
CA GLY A 642 1.65 -28.36 49.60
C GLY A 642 1.32 -29.85 49.68
N ASN A 643 0.28 -30.27 48.95
CA ASN A 643 -0.23 -31.64 48.98
C ASN A 643 -0.09 -32.29 47.59
N THR A 644 0.25 -33.58 47.56
CA THR A 644 0.18 -34.43 46.35
C THR A 644 -0.65 -35.65 46.69
N MET A 645 -1.74 -35.87 45.94
CA MET A 645 -2.66 -36.97 46.16
C MET A 645 -2.80 -37.79 44.87
N VAL A 646 -2.65 -39.12 44.98
CA VAL A 646 -2.80 -40.06 43.87
C VAL A 646 -3.89 -41.05 44.25
N ASN A 647 -5.04 -40.97 43.57
CA ASN A 647 -6.23 -41.75 43.89
C ASN A 647 -6.60 -42.64 42.71
N ALA A 648 -7.07 -43.86 43.01
CA ALA A 648 -7.69 -44.74 42.03
C ALA A 648 -8.97 -45.32 42.64
N GLY A 649 -10.07 -45.33 41.87
CA GLY A 649 -11.35 -45.89 42.33
C GLY A 649 -11.34 -47.43 42.45
N GLN A 650 -10.35 -48.10 41.85
CA GLN A 650 -10.19 -49.56 41.90
C GLN A 650 -8.76 -49.96 42.29
N HIS A 651 -7.81 -49.87 41.35
CA HIS A 651 -6.44 -50.35 41.54
C HIS A 651 -5.42 -49.22 41.38
N LEU A 652 -4.44 -49.17 42.28
CA LEU A 652 -3.24 -48.35 42.15
C LEU A 652 -2.02 -49.27 42.12
N ASP A 653 -1.42 -49.41 40.95
CA ASP A 653 -0.23 -50.23 40.74
C ASP A 653 1.03 -49.35 40.73
N MET A 654 1.96 -49.63 41.64
CA MET A 654 3.25 -48.93 41.73
C MET A 654 4.38 -49.94 41.60
N GLY A 655 5.21 -49.79 40.56
CA GLY A 655 6.32 -50.70 40.30
C GLY A 655 7.54 -49.98 39.74
N ALA A 656 8.72 -50.51 40.03
CA ALA A 656 9.99 -50.06 39.48
C ALA A 656 10.81 -51.27 39.04
N MET A 657 11.54 -51.16 37.93
CA MET A 657 12.35 -52.28 37.45
C MET A 657 13.61 -52.53 38.29
N GLN A 658 14.09 -51.49 38.96
CA GLN A 658 15.20 -51.59 39.90
C GLN A 658 14.65 -51.34 41.30
N ASN A 659 14.77 -50.11 41.79
CA ASN A 659 14.43 -49.77 43.17
C ASN A 659 13.13 -48.96 43.23
N LEU A 660 12.25 -49.34 44.13
CA LEU A 660 11.17 -48.50 44.63
C LEU A 660 11.55 -47.99 46.03
N SER A 661 11.77 -46.69 46.17
CA SER A 661 12.12 -46.07 47.45
C SER A 661 10.97 -45.18 47.94
N VAL A 662 10.55 -45.37 49.18
CA VAL A 662 9.55 -44.53 49.86
C VAL A 662 10.18 -43.96 51.12
N ALA A 663 10.32 -42.64 51.19
CA ALA A 663 10.93 -41.93 52.31
C ALA A 663 10.01 -40.81 52.80
N VAL A 664 9.87 -40.67 54.11
CA VAL A 664 8.99 -39.67 54.76
C VAL A 664 9.70 -39.06 55.96
N GLU A 665 9.41 -37.80 56.27
CA GLU A 665 10.01 -37.10 57.41
C GLU A 665 9.28 -37.39 58.74
N LYS A 666 7.94 -37.44 58.71
CA LYS A 666 7.11 -37.54 59.92
C LYS A 666 6.58 -38.95 60.19
N ALA A 667 5.79 -39.50 59.27
CA ALA A 667 5.12 -40.78 59.46
C ALA A 667 4.86 -41.49 58.13
N LEU A 668 5.05 -42.81 58.09
CA LEU A 668 4.63 -43.70 56.99
C LEU A 668 3.48 -44.57 57.50
N GLY A 669 2.34 -44.52 56.83
CA GLY A 669 1.19 -45.36 57.14
C GLY A 669 0.94 -46.38 56.04
N LEU A 670 0.77 -47.65 56.41
CA LEU A 670 0.31 -48.73 55.53
C LEU A 670 -0.96 -49.31 56.16
N PHE A 671 -2.10 -49.18 55.49
CA PHE A 671 -3.41 -49.57 56.01
C PHE A 671 -4.23 -50.31 54.96
N ALA A 672 -4.77 -51.47 55.34
CA ALA A 672 -5.77 -52.22 54.58
C ALA A 672 -7.03 -52.39 55.42
N HIS A 673 -8.20 -52.05 54.87
CA HIS A 673 -9.47 -52.09 55.61
C HIS A 673 -10.13 -53.47 55.59
N LYS A 674 -10.22 -54.10 54.42
CA LYS A 674 -11.04 -55.31 54.23
C LYS A 674 -10.23 -56.60 54.19
N GLU A 675 -9.01 -56.53 53.67
CA GLU A 675 -8.16 -57.70 53.42
C GLU A 675 -6.80 -57.52 54.11
N GLU A 676 -5.79 -58.24 53.63
CA GLU A 676 -4.48 -58.39 54.25
C GLU A 676 -3.42 -57.43 53.67
N VAL A 677 -2.41 -57.12 54.49
CA VAL A 677 -1.16 -56.52 54.02
C VAL A 677 -0.13 -57.64 53.85
N LYS A 678 0.46 -57.76 52.66
CA LYS A 678 1.51 -58.76 52.34
C LYS A 678 2.84 -58.08 52.05
N ILE A 679 3.89 -58.46 52.77
CA ILE A 679 5.27 -58.01 52.56
C ILE A 679 6.11 -59.27 52.30
N ILE A 680 6.61 -59.43 51.08
CA ILE A 680 7.27 -60.65 50.61
C ILE A 680 8.54 -60.29 49.85
N ALA A 681 9.67 -60.91 50.20
CA ALA A 681 10.89 -60.91 49.40
C ALA A 681 11.14 -62.32 48.85
N ASN A 682 11.31 -62.46 47.53
CA ASN A 682 11.48 -63.77 46.87
C ASN A 682 12.91 -64.34 47.02
N GLN A 683 13.92 -63.48 47.00
CA GLN A 683 15.34 -63.87 47.07
C GLN A 683 16.12 -63.13 48.16
N GLY A 684 15.78 -61.87 48.43
CA GLY A 684 16.46 -61.02 49.42
C GLY A 684 15.85 -61.15 50.82
N ALA A 685 16.51 -60.51 51.79
CA ALA A 685 16.00 -60.41 53.15
C ALA A 685 14.87 -59.36 53.26
N VAL A 686 13.94 -59.59 54.19
CA VAL A 686 13.03 -58.55 54.69
C VAL A 686 13.62 -58.02 55.99
N GLU A 687 14.00 -56.74 56.02
CA GLU A 687 14.51 -56.06 57.21
C GLU A 687 13.50 -55.02 57.70
N ILE A 688 13.11 -55.11 58.97
CA ILE A 688 12.29 -54.12 59.65
C ILE A 688 13.07 -53.73 60.91
N SER A 689 13.31 -52.44 61.13
CA SER A 689 14.09 -51.96 62.27
C SER A 689 13.56 -50.63 62.82
N ALA A 690 13.61 -50.48 64.15
CA ALA A 690 13.36 -49.23 64.87
C ALA A 690 14.65 -48.87 65.64
N GLN A 691 15.42 -47.92 65.11
CA GLN A 691 16.80 -47.68 65.61
C GLN A 691 16.88 -46.93 66.94
N HIS A 692 15.92 -46.03 67.19
CA HIS A 692 15.95 -45.11 68.33
C HIS A 692 14.66 -45.18 69.18
N ASN A 693 13.78 -46.14 68.92
CA ASN A 693 12.49 -46.27 69.60
C ASN A 693 11.99 -47.72 69.56
N THR A 694 10.84 -47.96 70.17
CA THR A 694 10.19 -49.27 70.27
C THR A 694 9.68 -49.78 68.92
N MET A 695 9.80 -51.09 68.74
CA MET A 695 9.06 -51.84 67.72
C MET A 695 7.94 -52.63 68.40
N ASP A 696 6.69 -52.32 68.06
CA ASP A 696 5.50 -53.00 68.59
C ASP A 696 4.89 -53.95 67.54
N LEU A 697 4.74 -55.23 67.89
CA LEU A 697 4.01 -56.23 67.09
C LEU A 697 2.81 -56.71 67.91
N PHE A 698 1.61 -56.44 67.42
CA PHE A 698 0.36 -56.83 68.07
C PHE A 698 -0.56 -57.57 67.09
N ALA A 699 -1.13 -58.68 67.56
CA ALA A 699 -2.22 -59.37 66.86
C ALA A 699 -3.29 -59.77 67.88
N GLN A 700 -4.57 -59.55 67.55
CA GLN A 700 -5.69 -59.93 68.41
C GLN A 700 -5.83 -61.46 68.57
N GLN A 701 -5.45 -62.22 67.55
CA GLN A 701 -5.59 -63.69 67.53
C GLN A 701 -4.24 -64.38 67.75
N GLN A 702 -3.32 -64.28 66.81
CA GLN A 702 -2.07 -65.04 66.82
C GLN A 702 -0.94 -64.25 66.17
N ILE A 703 0.25 -64.34 66.78
CA ILE A 703 1.52 -64.03 66.14
C ILE A 703 2.23 -65.37 65.90
N THR A 704 2.68 -65.61 64.66
CA THR A 704 3.44 -66.80 64.28
C THR A 704 4.81 -66.38 63.75
N ILE A 705 5.87 -66.86 64.39
CA ILE A 705 7.26 -66.70 63.96
C ILE A 705 7.79 -68.10 63.64
N THR A 706 8.30 -68.31 62.43
CA THR A 706 8.74 -69.63 61.97
C THR A 706 10.01 -69.48 61.14
N SER A 707 11.04 -70.24 61.50
CA SER A 707 12.21 -70.54 60.66
C SER A 707 12.11 -72.00 60.26
N SER A 708 12.24 -72.32 58.97
CA SER A 708 12.10 -73.69 58.46
C SER A 708 13.41 -74.44 58.35
N GLU A 709 14.54 -73.73 58.22
CA GLU A 709 15.86 -74.33 57.92
C GLU A 709 16.88 -74.10 59.03
N ASP A 710 16.86 -72.93 59.68
CA ASP A 710 17.93 -72.51 60.60
C ASP A 710 17.33 -72.13 61.96
N GLU A 711 17.60 -70.93 62.47
CA GLU A 711 17.23 -70.53 63.84
C GLU A 711 16.25 -69.35 63.91
N ILE A 712 15.63 -69.19 65.09
CA ILE A 712 14.95 -67.97 65.51
C ILE A 712 15.78 -67.38 66.65
N VAL A 713 16.37 -66.20 66.44
CA VAL A 713 17.19 -65.50 67.45
C VAL A 713 16.41 -64.34 68.05
N ILE A 714 16.18 -64.39 69.37
CA ILE A 714 15.62 -63.28 70.14
C ILE A 714 16.67 -62.90 71.19
N SER A 715 17.24 -61.70 71.07
CA SER A 715 18.30 -61.20 71.95
C SER A 715 17.93 -59.84 72.55
N THR A 716 18.34 -59.61 73.79
CA THR A 716 18.12 -58.36 74.51
C THR A 716 19.23 -58.15 75.54
N PRO A 717 19.78 -56.94 75.67
CA PRO A 717 20.89 -56.69 76.60
C PRO A 717 20.46 -56.68 78.07
N HIS A 718 19.16 -56.57 78.37
CA HIS A 718 18.67 -56.42 79.75
C HIS A 718 17.81 -57.60 80.19
N THR A 719 16.66 -57.81 79.56
CA THR A 719 15.69 -58.82 80.01
C THR A 719 14.82 -59.29 78.87
N LEU A 720 14.71 -60.61 78.70
CA LEU A 720 13.70 -61.27 77.87
C LEU A 720 12.64 -61.86 78.79
N THR A 721 11.36 -61.59 78.53
CA THR A 721 10.24 -62.21 79.26
C THR A 721 9.27 -62.84 78.26
N LEU A 722 9.10 -64.15 78.33
CA LEU A 722 8.06 -64.89 77.61
C LEU A 722 6.96 -65.21 78.61
N ASN A 723 5.75 -64.71 78.41
CA ASN A 723 4.62 -64.93 79.31
C ASN A 723 3.44 -65.51 78.54
N GLY A 724 2.83 -66.56 79.09
CA GLY A 724 1.64 -67.18 78.54
C GLY A 724 0.77 -67.80 79.64
N GLY A 725 -0.53 -67.44 79.68
CA GLY A 725 -1.51 -68.07 80.56
C GLY A 725 -1.23 -67.95 82.07
N GLY A 726 -0.45 -66.94 82.50
CA GLY A 726 -0.04 -66.77 83.90
C GLY A 726 1.26 -67.49 84.29
N SER A 727 1.91 -68.18 83.34
CA SER A 727 3.26 -68.73 83.50
C SER A 727 4.26 -67.92 82.66
N TYR A 728 5.52 -67.87 83.07
CA TYR A 728 6.56 -67.11 82.37
C TYR A 728 7.95 -67.73 82.44
N LEU A 729 8.76 -67.39 81.45
CA LEU A 729 10.21 -67.54 81.42
C LEU A 729 10.83 -66.15 81.34
N LYS A 730 11.68 -65.80 82.30
CA LYS A 730 12.42 -64.54 82.32
C LYS A 730 13.92 -64.80 82.31
N LEU A 731 14.62 -64.24 81.32
CA LEU A 731 16.07 -64.29 81.17
C LEU A 731 16.64 -62.89 81.43
N SER A 732 17.59 -62.76 82.35
CA SER A 732 18.24 -61.48 82.67
C SER A 732 19.72 -61.66 83.03
N GLY A 733 20.47 -60.56 83.17
CA GLY A 733 21.85 -60.59 83.65
C GLY A 733 22.03 -61.15 85.08
N GLN A 734 20.93 -61.33 85.83
CA GLN A 734 20.93 -61.91 87.19
C GLN A 734 20.58 -63.40 87.21
N GLY A 735 20.22 -64.01 86.07
CA GLY A 735 19.88 -65.44 85.96
C GLY A 735 18.60 -65.74 85.17
N VAL A 736 18.21 -67.02 85.19
CA VAL A 736 16.99 -67.58 84.57
C VAL A 736 15.93 -67.80 85.64
N GLU A 737 14.74 -67.22 85.45
CA GLU A 737 13.61 -67.33 86.36
C GLU A 737 12.41 -67.99 85.65
N HIS A 738 11.91 -69.07 86.23
CA HIS A 738 10.71 -69.78 85.78
C HIS A 738 9.60 -69.58 86.82
N GLY A 739 8.46 -69.02 86.40
CA GLY A 739 7.27 -68.89 87.25
C GLY A 739 6.06 -69.55 86.59
N SER A 740 5.27 -70.29 87.37
CA SER A 740 4.09 -71.00 86.88
C SER A 740 2.95 -70.89 87.90
N SER A 741 1.73 -70.70 87.41
CA SER A 741 0.50 -70.74 88.23
C SER A 741 -0.04 -72.15 88.44
N GLY A 742 0.50 -73.14 87.72
CA GLY A 742 0.20 -74.57 87.86
C GLY A 742 1.47 -75.42 87.93
N ASP A 743 1.33 -76.73 87.73
CA ASP A 743 2.45 -77.68 87.81
C ASP A 743 3.56 -77.36 86.78
N TYR A 744 4.80 -77.25 87.26
CA TYR A 744 5.98 -77.13 86.41
C TYR A 744 6.50 -78.53 86.04
N ILE A 745 6.11 -79.02 84.85
CA ILE A 745 6.40 -80.38 84.41
C ILE A 745 7.56 -80.38 83.41
N ILE A 746 8.72 -80.87 83.84
CA ILE A 746 9.86 -81.16 82.94
C ILE A 746 9.82 -82.65 82.58
N LYS A 747 9.60 -82.96 81.29
CA LYS A 747 9.68 -84.33 80.77
C LYS A 747 11.02 -84.54 80.07
N ALA A 748 11.96 -85.21 80.73
CA ALA A 748 13.28 -85.55 80.18
C ALA A 748 13.69 -86.99 80.53
N ALA A 749 14.43 -87.66 79.66
CA ALA A 749 14.95 -89.01 79.91
C ALA A 749 16.06 -89.04 80.98
N ASN A 750 16.81 -87.93 81.13
CA ASN A 750 17.78 -87.66 82.20
C ASN A 750 17.81 -86.15 82.42
N TYR A 751 17.79 -85.71 83.68
CA TYR A 751 17.87 -84.29 84.06
C TYR A 751 19.07 -84.10 85.01
N LEU A 752 20.17 -83.60 84.47
CA LEU A 752 21.46 -83.50 85.15
C LEU A 752 21.68 -82.04 85.59
N VAL A 753 21.81 -81.82 86.91
CA VAL A 753 22.21 -80.52 87.49
C VAL A 753 23.61 -80.71 88.09
N PRO A 754 24.69 -80.33 87.40
CA PRO A 754 26.05 -80.56 87.89
C PRO A 754 26.54 -79.39 88.77
N GLY A 755 26.68 -79.61 90.10
CA GLY A 755 27.56 -78.81 90.98
C GLY A 755 26.90 -78.10 92.19
N SER A 756 27.54 -78.20 93.37
CA SER A 756 27.19 -77.56 94.65
C SER A 756 27.59 -76.07 94.74
N GLY A 757 26.77 -75.27 95.41
CA GLY A 757 26.83 -73.80 95.41
C GLY A 757 27.94 -73.12 96.23
N SER A 758 28.07 -71.82 96.00
CA SER A 758 28.83 -70.88 96.83
C SER A 758 27.91 -70.27 97.89
N ASP A 759 28.31 -70.45 99.14
CA ASP A 759 27.68 -70.05 100.40
C ASP A 759 26.84 -68.77 100.38
N ILE A 760 25.53 -68.91 100.65
CA ILE A 760 24.75 -67.91 101.37
C ILE A 760 24.15 -68.63 102.58
N ALA A 761 24.46 -68.10 103.77
CA ALA A 761 24.11 -68.67 105.06
C ALA A 761 22.59 -68.81 105.24
N CYS A 762 22.15 -70.04 105.50
CA CYS A 762 20.79 -70.34 105.92
C CYS A 762 20.76 -70.43 107.44
N GLU A 763 20.22 -69.41 108.12
CA GLU A 763 19.77 -69.55 109.50
C GLU A 763 18.50 -70.40 109.52
N THR A 764 18.59 -71.58 110.12
CA THR A 764 17.43 -72.45 110.30
C THR A 764 16.66 -71.96 111.52
N LEU A 765 15.45 -71.43 111.32
CA LEU A 765 14.54 -71.09 112.42
C LEU A 765 14.03 -72.39 113.08
N GLN A 766 14.33 -72.56 114.37
CA GLN A 766 13.76 -73.60 115.23
C GLN A 766 12.25 -73.35 115.41
N PHE A 767 11.45 -74.42 115.25
CA PHE A 767 10.05 -74.43 115.65
C PHE A 767 9.89 -75.35 116.85
N ASP A 768 9.25 -74.84 117.91
CA ASP A 768 8.84 -75.61 119.08
C ASP A 768 7.61 -76.47 118.78
N VAL A 769 7.61 -77.71 119.27
CA VAL A 769 6.44 -78.59 119.27
C VAL A 769 5.63 -78.33 120.54
N THR A 770 4.32 -78.09 120.42
CA THR A 770 3.38 -78.43 121.51
C THR A 770 1.98 -78.78 120.98
N ASP A 771 1.64 -80.04 121.26
CA ASP A 771 0.36 -80.73 121.51
C ASP A 771 -0.95 -80.48 120.75
N ILE A 772 -1.61 -81.62 120.54
CA ILE A 772 -2.77 -81.94 119.70
C ILE A 772 -4.08 -81.63 120.43
N GLU A 773 -5.09 -81.15 119.70
CA GLU A 773 -6.50 -81.52 119.96
C GLU A 773 -7.26 -81.83 118.67
N THR A 774 -7.90 -83.01 118.65
CA THR A 774 -8.76 -83.55 117.60
C THR A 774 -10.15 -82.89 117.55
N GLN A 775 -10.65 -82.61 116.35
CA GLN A 775 -12.08 -82.69 116.05
C GLN A 775 -12.35 -83.54 114.81
N LYS A 776 -13.03 -84.67 115.02
CA LYS A 776 -13.71 -85.46 113.99
C LYS A 776 -15.07 -84.82 113.72
N LEU A 777 -15.38 -84.58 112.44
CA LEU A 777 -16.75 -84.62 111.95
C LEU A 777 -16.77 -85.24 110.54
N VAL A 778 -17.38 -86.42 110.48
CA VAL A 778 -17.71 -87.17 109.26
C VAL A 778 -19.05 -86.63 108.75
N SER A 779 -19.17 -86.35 107.45
CA SER A 779 -20.27 -86.88 106.61
C SER A 779 -20.12 -86.51 105.13
N ASN A 780 -19.71 -87.52 104.38
CA ASN A 780 -20.23 -87.99 103.08
C ASN A 780 -21.33 -87.17 102.37
N ARG A 781 -21.10 -86.81 101.10
CA ARG A 781 -22.04 -87.09 99.99
C ARG A 781 -21.39 -86.99 98.60
N ALA A 782 -21.79 -87.94 97.76
CA ALA A 782 -21.38 -88.30 96.41
C ALA A 782 -21.95 -87.34 95.32
N LEU A 783 -21.22 -87.08 94.22
CA LEU A 783 -21.31 -87.65 92.84
C LEU A 783 -22.44 -87.13 91.91
N HIS A 784 -22.01 -86.76 90.69
CA HIS A 784 -22.72 -86.56 89.40
C HIS A 784 -23.63 -85.33 89.28
N ASP A 785 -23.62 -84.53 88.20
CA ASP A 785 -23.17 -84.68 86.80
C ASP A 785 -22.19 -83.60 86.32
#